data_AF-A0A0A3IXG2-F1
#
_entry.id   AF-A0A0A3IXG2-F1
#
_cell.length_a   1.000
_cell.length_b   1.000
_cell.length_c   1.000
_cell.angle_alpha   90.00
_cell.angle_beta   90.00
_cell.angle_gamma   90.00
#
_symmetry.space_group_name_H-M   'P 1'
#
loop_
_entity.id
_entity.type
_entity.pdbx_description
1 polymer ?
#
loop_
_entity_poly.entity_id
_entity_poly.type
_entity_poly.pdbx_seq_one_letter_code
_entity_poly.pdbx_strand_id
1 'polypeptide(L)'
;MDIKKMLVNDHVKPYLLNARYGIEKESNRVDLSGNLAKTDHPKSISLRDEHPYIQRDFSELQMEIITPVSNTLEELFNYLAAIHDVAYRSMGKNEMLWPLSMPPQLPEKEENIVIAKLKNVENVLYRQTLSDTYGRRKQMICGVHFNFEFGDELIRALFNAQSEIKDFHHFKTEIYLKATRNYIHYRWLVTYFYGASPSSEKNFFEEDSLNGPVRSIRNSKYGYTNSAGVEVSYSSIQNYLSDLSLMVKRGLLSKEKEFYSPVRLRGGQQVSDLAVHGINYIELRNIDLNPFETYGVSYEQAEFLHLFLIYLLWKDEGENCDEWVKMGDYYNDVVALEHPLEHTKFKKDAENMIDEMEHLVQILDLPISDTLFIHLREMLMDPSKTLAGRLYKESGKSSQCQVATSIAKENYKKSWDKPYQLTGFTDMELSTQILMFDAIQQGIQVEILDRQDQFLKLKLKDHVEYVKNGNMTSVDNYVSTLIMENKTVTKKILHQHAFRVPKGEEFQTIEQALRSYDFFSTKPFVVKPKTTNYGLGISIFKEGANEEDYHKAITLAFKEDNTILIEEFIKGTEYRFFVINDQVYAVLLRIPANVKGDGKHTIQELVNQKNNDSLRGSDHRTPLERIQLGELEKLMLKGQGYQIDSIPKKDEIIFLRENSNISTGGDSIDVTDQIPDDYKKIAVDAVAALGAKICGIDLIIEDTNVPATNKNAYGIIEANFNPSMYMHIYPYKGKSRRLTMHIIHYLFPELLQS
;
A
#
# COMPACT_ATOMS: atom_id res chain seq x y z
N MET A 1 12.25 -17.82 -38.51
CA MET A 1 12.77 -17.46 -37.18
C MET A 1 12.52 -18.62 -36.23
N ASP A 2 13.57 -19.27 -35.73
CA ASP A 2 13.46 -20.39 -34.79
C ASP A 2 13.49 -19.89 -33.34
N ILE A 3 12.32 -19.50 -32.82
CA ILE A 3 12.19 -18.93 -31.47
C ILE A 3 12.55 -19.95 -30.39
N LYS A 4 12.24 -21.24 -30.59
CA LYS A 4 12.57 -22.30 -29.64
C LYS A 4 14.09 -22.36 -29.43
N LYS A 5 14.85 -22.33 -30.53
CA LYS A 5 16.32 -22.27 -30.48
C LYS A 5 16.84 -20.98 -29.85
N MET A 6 16.16 -19.86 -30.05
CA MET A 6 16.55 -18.58 -29.44
C MET A 6 16.34 -18.59 -27.91
N LEU A 7 15.23 -19.14 -27.42
CA LEU A 7 14.91 -19.18 -25.99
C LEU A 7 15.89 -20.06 -25.20
N VAL A 8 16.39 -21.15 -25.78
CA VAL A 8 17.41 -22.02 -25.13
C VAL A 8 18.84 -21.47 -25.22
N ASN A 9 19.06 -20.33 -25.88
CA ASN A 9 20.39 -19.74 -26.02
C ASN A 9 20.89 -19.24 -24.65
N ASP A 10 22.12 -19.61 -24.28
CA ASP A 10 22.71 -19.24 -22.98
C ASP A 10 22.88 -17.72 -22.80
N HIS A 11 22.92 -16.95 -23.89
CA HIS A 11 22.90 -15.48 -23.84
C HIS A 11 21.50 -14.87 -23.63
N VAL A 12 20.44 -15.65 -23.83
CA VAL A 12 19.04 -15.22 -23.66
C VAL A 12 18.50 -15.65 -22.30
N LYS A 13 18.85 -16.85 -21.83
CA LYS A 13 18.35 -17.46 -20.58
C LYS A 13 18.31 -16.51 -19.37
N PRO A 14 19.36 -15.73 -19.06
CA PRO A 14 19.37 -14.86 -17.89
C PRO A 14 18.27 -13.79 -17.86
N TYR A 15 17.67 -13.48 -19.02
CA TYR A 15 16.69 -12.42 -19.17
C TYR A 15 15.26 -12.93 -19.36
N LEU A 16 15.03 -14.25 -19.36
CA LEU A 16 13.73 -14.84 -19.72
C LEU A 16 12.58 -14.36 -18.83
N LEU A 17 12.84 -14.12 -17.54
CA LEU A 17 11.86 -13.60 -16.60
C LEU A 17 11.91 -12.08 -16.40
N ASN A 18 12.77 -11.37 -17.15
CA ASN A 18 12.76 -9.91 -17.10
C ASN A 18 11.49 -9.42 -17.78
N ALA A 19 10.66 -8.70 -17.03
CA ALA A 19 9.43 -8.11 -17.53
C ALA A 19 9.04 -6.90 -16.69
N ARG A 20 8.14 -6.08 -17.23
CA ARG A 20 7.44 -5.05 -16.49
C ARG A 20 5.96 -5.37 -16.41
N TYR A 21 5.35 -5.06 -15.28
CA TYR A 21 3.99 -5.44 -14.96
C TYR A 21 3.16 -4.23 -14.56
N GLY A 22 1.86 -4.30 -14.82
CA GLY A 22 0.86 -3.41 -14.23
C GLY A 22 -0.47 -4.13 -14.09
N ILE A 23 -1.28 -3.72 -13.12
CA ILE A 23 -2.63 -4.25 -12.91
C ILE A 23 -3.62 -3.09 -12.88
N GLU A 24 -4.71 -3.25 -13.63
CA GLU A 24 -5.94 -2.48 -13.44
C GLU A 24 -6.99 -3.43 -12.89
N LYS A 25 -7.59 -3.11 -11.75
CA LYS A 25 -8.56 -3.96 -11.05
C LYS A 25 -9.83 -3.17 -10.79
N GLU A 26 -10.90 -3.60 -11.43
CA GLU A 26 -12.21 -2.96 -11.31
C GLU A 26 -13.03 -3.67 -10.24
N SER A 27 -13.85 -2.94 -9.49
CA SER A 27 -14.82 -3.52 -8.56
C SER A 27 -16.01 -2.61 -8.36
N ASN A 28 -17.20 -3.18 -8.31
CA ASN A 28 -18.40 -2.45 -7.93
C ASN A 28 -18.37 -2.12 -6.43
N ARG A 29 -18.69 -0.88 -6.05
CA ARG A 29 -18.90 -0.49 -4.65
C ARG A 29 -20.28 -0.94 -4.20
N VAL A 30 -20.34 -1.57 -3.04
CA VAL A 30 -21.58 -2.07 -2.42
C VAL A 30 -21.66 -1.67 -0.95
N ASP A 31 -22.86 -1.68 -0.38
CA ASP A 31 -23.07 -1.55 1.06
C ASP A 31 -22.70 -2.85 1.80
N LEU A 32 -22.69 -2.82 3.14
CA LEU A 32 -22.41 -4.01 3.98
C LEU A 32 -23.48 -5.12 3.86
N SER A 33 -24.56 -4.91 3.12
CA SER A 33 -25.57 -5.92 2.80
C SER A 33 -25.37 -6.54 1.41
N GLY A 34 -24.40 -6.05 0.62
CA GLY A 34 -24.12 -6.53 -0.73
C GLY A 34 -24.93 -5.84 -1.83
N ASN A 35 -25.68 -4.79 -1.52
CA ASN A 35 -26.40 -4.01 -2.54
C ASN A 35 -25.48 -2.94 -3.12
N LEU A 36 -25.67 -2.56 -4.38
CA LEU A 36 -24.94 -1.44 -4.99
C LEU A 36 -24.98 -0.18 -4.10
N ALA A 37 -23.81 0.45 -3.95
CA ALA A 37 -23.69 1.70 -3.24
C ALA A 37 -24.54 2.80 -3.91
N LYS A 38 -24.96 3.79 -3.12
CA LYS A 38 -25.78 4.92 -3.59
C LYS A 38 -25.05 6.26 -3.48
N THR A 39 -23.77 6.21 -3.20
CA THR A 39 -22.90 7.36 -2.92
C THR A 39 -22.03 7.64 -4.13
N ASP A 40 -21.66 8.90 -4.31
CA ASP A 40 -20.67 9.31 -5.32
C ASP A 40 -19.26 8.83 -4.93
N HIS A 41 -18.31 8.96 -5.85
CA HIS A 41 -16.91 8.65 -5.62
C HIS A 41 -16.39 9.38 -4.36
N PRO A 42 -15.57 8.72 -3.52
CA PRO A 42 -15.13 9.30 -2.26
C PRO A 42 -14.43 10.65 -2.44
N LYS A 43 -14.89 11.67 -1.70
CA LYS A 43 -14.32 13.02 -1.75
C LYS A 43 -12.90 13.12 -1.17
N SER A 44 -12.50 12.12 -0.39
CA SER A 44 -11.15 11.98 0.18
C SER A 44 -10.10 11.64 -0.88
N ILE A 45 -10.51 11.05 -2.01
CA ILE A 45 -9.66 10.76 -3.15
C ILE A 45 -9.62 12.02 -4.03
N SER A 46 -8.47 12.69 -4.04
CA SER A 46 -8.27 13.94 -4.79
C SER A 46 -8.04 13.70 -6.27
N LEU A 47 -7.89 14.76 -7.09
CA LEU A 47 -7.65 14.71 -8.54
C LEU A 47 -8.72 14.02 -9.41
N ARG A 48 -9.63 13.24 -8.81
CA ARG A 48 -10.80 12.54 -9.36
C ARG A 48 -10.53 11.78 -10.66
N ASP A 49 -10.53 12.48 -11.79
CA ASP A 49 -10.40 11.89 -13.12
C ASP A 49 -8.92 11.72 -13.53
N GLU A 50 -8.02 12.48 -12.89
CA GLU A 50 -6.58 12.47 -13.17
C GLU A 50 -5.78 11.65 -12.14
N HIS A 51 -6.46 11.00 -11.19
CA HIS A 51 -5.80 10.29 -10.10
C HIS A 51 -5.11 9.01 -10.64
N PRO A 52 -3.79 8.84 -10.45
CA PRO A 52 -3.04 7.79 -11.13
C PRO A 52 -3.34 6.36 -10.62
N TYR A 53 -3.89 6.23 -9.41
CA TYR A 53 -4.05 4.91 -8.76
C TYR A 53 -5.49 4.43 -8.56
N ILE A 54 -6.45 5.36 -8.50
CA ILE A 54 -7.82 5.06 -8.08
C ILE A 54 -8.73 5.94 -8.92
N GLN A 55 -9.49 5.32 -9.79
CA GLN A 55 -10.35 5.99 -10.76
C GLN A 55 -11.75 5.36 -10.75
N ARG A 56 -12.51 5.69 -11.79
CA ARG A 56 -13.78 5.06 -12.13
C ARG A 56 -13.71 4.61 -13.58
N ASP A 57 -14.16 3.40 -13.82
CA ASP A 57 -14.37 2.92 -15.19
C ASP A 57 -15.68 3.50 -15.76
N PHE A 58 -16.66 2.69 -16.14
CA PHE A 58 -17.89 3.17 -16.77
C PHE A 58 -18.83 3.91 -15.79
N SER A 59 -19.08 3.31 -14.64
CA SER A 59 -20.05 3.77 -13.65
C SER A 59 -19.41 4.53 -12.49
N GLU A 60 -20.15 5.46 -11.87
CA GLU A 60 -19.74 6.13 -10.62
C GLU A 60 -19.57 5.14 -9.45
N LEU A 61 -20.16 3.96 -9.59
CA LEU A 61 -20.09 2.88 -8.61
C LEU A 61 -19.00 1.85 -8.92
N GLN A 62 -18.34 1.91 -10.07
CA GLN A 62 -17.22 1.03 -10.41
C GLN A 62 -15.91 1.73 -10.06
N MET A 63 -15.28 1.28 -8.97
CA MET A 63 -13.96 1.74 -8.58
C MET A 63 -12.91 0.95 -9.35
N GLU A 64 -11.96 1.66 -9.94
CA GLU A 64 -10.83 1.08 -10.65
C GLU A 64 -9.55 1.37 -9.88
N ILE A 65 -8.77 0.33 -9.58
CA ILE A 65 -7.47 0.40 -8.91
C ILE A 65 -6.40 0.14 -9.96
N ILE A 66 -5.45 1.07 -10.11
CA ILE A 66 -4.41 1.03 -11.13
C ILE A 66 -3.04 1.03 -10.43
N THR A 67 -2.23 0.01 -10.63
CA THR A 67 -0.87 -0.01 -10.06
C THR A 67 0.09 0.84 -10.89
N PRO A 68 1.17 1.38 -10.29
CA PRO A 68 2.31 1.81 -11.08
C PRO A 68 2.91 0.62 -11.86
N VAL A 69 3.76 0.94 -12.83
CA VAL A 69 4.57 -0.07 -13.53
C VAL A 69 5.63 -0.59 -12.57
N SER A 70 5.75 -1.90 -12.44
CA SER A 70 6.71 -2.58 -11.55
C SER A 70 7.63 -3.51 -12.34
N ASN A 71 8.84 -3.73 -11.83
CA ASN A 71 9.83 -4.60 -12.49
C ASN A 71 9.80 -6.05 -11.95
N THR A 72 9.11 -6.28 -10.83
CA THR A 72 8.90 -7.61 -10.25
C THR A 72 7.44 -7.82 -9.87
N LEU A 73 7.02 -9.08 -9.81
CA LEU A 73 5.69 -9.43 -9.29
C LEU A 73 5.54 -9.07 -7.81
N GLU A 74 6.61 -9.17 -7.01
CA GLU A 74 6.58 -8.78 -5.61
C GLU A 74 6.26 -7.28 -5.45
N GLU A 75 6.93 -6.42 -6.21
CA GLU A 75 6.68 -4.99 -6.21
C GLU A 75 5.25 -4.67 -6.67
N LEU A 76 4.79 -5.32 -7.75
CA LEU A 76 3.42 -5.20 -8.24
C LEU A 76 2.38 -5.49 -7.15
N PHE A 77 2.53 -6.61 -6.44
CA PHE A 77 1.59 -7.00 -5.39
C PHE A 77 1.69 -6.15 -4.12
N ASN A 78 2.87 -5.61 -3.80
CA ASN A 78 3.02 -4.63 -2.72
C ASN A 78 2.22 -3.35 -3.02
N TYR A 79 2.33 -2.82 -4.24
CA TYR A 79 1.54 -1.66 -4.65
C TYR A 79 0.04 -1.97 -4.76
N LEU A 80 -0.34 -3.11 -5.35
CA LEU A 80 -1.75 -3.51 -5.45
C LEU A 80 -2.40 -3.60 -4.06
N ALA A 81 -1.71 -4.20 -3.09
CA ALA A 81 -2.16 -4.30 -1.71
C ALA A 81 -2.32 -2.91 -1.06
N ALA A 82 -1.33 -2.03 -1.22
CA ALA A 82 -1.34 -0.69 -0.65
C ALA A 82 -2.47 0.18 -1.21
N ILE A 83 -2.65 0.18 -2.53
CA ILE A 83 -3.69 0.98 -3.20
C ILE A 83 -5.08 0.43 -2.85
N HIS A 84 -5.23 -0.89 -2.75
CA HIS A 84 -6.47 -1.51 -2.31
C HIS A 84 -6.85 -1.11 -0.88
N ASP A 85 -5.88 -1.10 0.02
CA ASP A 85 -6.02 -0.62 1.39
C ASP A 85 -6.44 0.87 1.45
N VAL A 86 -5.81 1.70 0.61
CA VAL A 86 -6.13 3.13 0.48
C VAL A 86 -7.55 3.31 -0.05
N ALA A 87 -7.93 2.58 -1.10
CA ALA A 87 -9.27 2.60 -1.65
C ALA A 87 -10.33 2.24 -0.59
N TYR A 88 -10.17 1.11 0.11
CA TYR A 88 -11.09 0.67 1.17
C TYR A 88 -11.23 1.69 2.30
N ARG A 89 -10.11 2.23 2.79
CA ARG A 89 -10.11 3.19 3.90
C ARG A 89 -10.50 4.61 3.49
N SER A 90 -10.61 4.88 2.19
CA SER A 90 -11.10 6.15 1.64
C SER A 90 -12.60 6.15 1.37
N MET A 91 -13.20 4.97 1.16
CA MET A 91 -14.66 4.82 0.98
C MET A 91 -15.46 5.10 2.26
N GLY A 92 -16.79 5.17 2.13
CA GLY A 92 -17.68 5.29 3.28
C GLY A 92 -17.55 4.10 4.24
N LYS A 93 -17.71 4.33 5.55
CA LYS A 93 -17.61 3.29 6.61
C LYS A 93 -18.61 2.12 6.46
N ASN A 94 -19.57 2.24 5.57
CA ASN A 94 -20.59 1.21 5.32
C ASN A 94 -20.49 0.67 3.89
N GLU A 95 -19.37 0.89 3.21
CA GLU A 95 -19.12 0.42 1.85
C GLU A 95 -17.97 -0.59 1.80
N MET A 96 -18.06 -1.49 0.84
CA MET A 96 -17.05 -2.49 0.54
C MET A 96 -16.94 -2.68 -0.98
N LEU A 97 -15.85 -3.29 -1.44
CA LEU A 97 -15.69 -3.68 -2.85
C LEU A 97 -16.32 -5.05 -3.08
N TRP A 98 -17.11 -5.16 -4.14
CA TRP A 98 -17.68 -6.42 -4.59
C TRP A 98 -16.59 -7.32 -5.19
N PRO A 99 -16.50 -8.60 -4.79
CA PRO A 99 -15.36 -9.46 -5.15
C PRO A 99 -15.57 -10.25 -6.44
N LEU A 100 -16.70 -10.11 -7.13
CA LEU A 100 -17.02 -10.86 -8.35
C LEU A 100 -17.00 -9.97 -9.59
N SER A 101 -16.63 -10.57 -10.73
CA SER A 101 -16.76 -9.94 -12.03
C SER A 101 -18.19 -9.63 -12.41
N MET A 102 -19.12 -10.54 -12.11
CA MET A 102 -20.54 -10.28 -12.28
C MET A 102 -21.02 -9.32 -11.18
N PRO A 103 -21.77 -8.28 -11.54
CA PRO A 103 -22.22 -7.30 -10.56
C PRO A 103 -23.18 -7.93 -9.53
N PRO A 104 -23.36 -7.30 -8.36
CA PRO A 104 -24.49 -7.60 -7.48
C PRO A 104 -25.81 -7.30 -8.20
N GLN A 105 -26.96 -7.52 -7.54
CA GLN A 105 -28.26 -7.18 -8.10
C GLN A 105 -28.28 -5.72 -8.63
N LEU A 106 -28.57 -5.58 -9.93
CA LEU A 106 -28.65 -4.29 -10.59
C LEU A 106 -30.04 -3.67 -10.38
N PRO A 107 -30.19 -2.34 -10.54
CA PRO A 107 -31.49 -1.69 -10.50
C PRO A 107 -32.43 -2.22 -11.60
N GLU A 108 -33.74 -2.19 -11.34
CA GLU A 108 -34.74 -2.59 -12.35
C GLU A 108 -34.69 -1.68 -13.58
N LYS A 109 -34.61 -0.36 -13.37
CA LYS A 109 -34.42 0.62 -14.44
C LYS A 109 -32.94 0.85 -14.70
N GLU A 110 -32.52 0.65 -15.93
CA GLU A 110 -31.11 0.77 -16.32
C GLU A 110 -30.56 2.19 -16.10
N GLU A 111 -31.39 3.23 -16.24
CA GLU A 111 -30.99 4.62 -16.09
C GLU A 111 -30.51 4.96 -14.67
N ASN A 112 -30.88 4.13 -13.69
CA ASN A 112 -30.41 4.24 -12.31
C ASN A 112 -28.96 3.76 -12.12
N ILE A 113 -28.37 3.09 -13.13
CA ILE A 113 -26.93 2.86 -13.19
C ILE A 113 -26.28 4.18 -13.60
N VAL A 114 -25.68 4.86 -12.65
CA VAL A 114 -25.13 6.21 -12.83
C VAL A 114 -23.80 6.13 -13.57
N ILE A 115 -23.73 6.72 -14.77
CA ILE A 115 -22.48 6.91 -15.51
C ILE A 115 -21.52 7.76 -14.67
N ALA A 116 -20.22 7.41 -14.71
CA ALA A 116 -19.18 8.10 -13.98
C ALA A 116 -19.26 9.63 -14.15
N LYS A 117 -19.23 10.35 -13.03
CA LYS A 117 -19.34 11.80 -12.97
C LYS A 117 -17.96 12.43 -13.18
N LEU A 118 -17.58 12.55 -14.45
CA LEU A 118 -16.28 13.09 -14.87
C LEU A 118 -16.38 14.58 -15.22
N LYS A 119 -15.31 15.34 -14.98
CA LYS A 119 -15.10 16.72 -15.43
C LYS A 119 -14.90 16.79 -16.95
N ASN A 120 -14.23 15.80 -17.55
CA ASN A 120 -13.96 15.78 -18.99
C ASN A 120 -15.23 15.38 -19.77
N VAL A 121 -15.78 16.32 -20.54
CA VAL A 121 -17.02 16.16 -21.32
C VAL A 121 -16.92 15.06 -22.38
N GLU A 122 -15.77 14.91 -23.05
CA GLU A 122 -15.58 13.87 -24.06
C GLU A 122 -15.62 12.47 -23.45
N ASN A 123 -15.08 12.31 -22.23
CA ASN A 123 -15.11 11.04 -21.52
C ASN A 123 -16.51 10.66 -21.04
N VAL A 124 -17.34 11.64 -20.69
CA VAL A 124 -18.77 11.44 -20.38
C VAL A 124 -19.54 11.06 -21.64
N LEU A 125 -19.34 11.81 -22.74
CA LEU A 125 -20.02 11.56 -24.01
C LEU A 125 -19.68 10.17 -24.57
N TYR A 126 -18.41 9.75 -24.48
CA TYR A 126 -18.00 8.40 -24.88
C TYR A 126 -18.76 7.31 -24.12
N ARG A 127 -18.93 7.45 -22.80
CA ARG A 127 -19.71 6.50 -21.98
C ARG A 127 -21.21 6.54 -22.32
N GLN A 128 -21.75 7.70 -22.68
CA GLN A 128 -23.13 7.79 -23.18
C GLN A 128 -23.28 7.01 -24.49
N THR A 129 -22.35 7.13 -25.44
CA THR A 129 -22.36 6.34 -26.69
C THR A 129 -22.28 4.84 -26.42
N LEU A 130 -21.43 4.40 -25.48
CA LEU A 130 -21.39 2.99 -25.06
C LEU A 130 -22.71 2.53 -24.43
N SER A 131 -23.33 3.37 -23.60
CA SER A 131 -24.65 3.12 -23.01
C SER A 131 -25.70 2.93 -24.09
N ASP A 132 -25.72 3.79 -25.10
CA ASP A 132 -26.72 3.75 -26.17
C ASP A 132 -26.53 2.53 -27.10
N THR A 133 -25.27 2.06 -27.25
CA THR A 133 -24.93 0.96 -28.16
C THR A 133 -25.07 -0.42 -27.51
N TYR A 134 -24.64 -0.58 -26.25
CA TYR A 134 -24.52 -1.87 -25.58
C TYR A 134 -25.36 -2.01 -24.29
N GLY A 135 -26.04 -0.94 -23.88
CA GLY A 135 -26.67 -0.83 -22.57
C GLY A 135 -25.65 -0.66 -21.43
N ARG A 136 -26.11 -0.20 -20.28
CA ARG A 136 -25.32 0.01 -19.05
C ARG A 136 -25.11 -1.25 -18.25
N ARG A 137 -26.02 -2.24 -18.33
CA ARG A 137 -25.92 -3.48 -17.52
C ARG A 137 -24.64 -4.25 -17.82
N LYS A 138 -24.30 -4.40 -19.10
CA LYS A 138 -23.07 -5.08 -19.54
C LYS A 138 -21.81 -4.35 -19.07
N GLN A 139 -21.85 -3.01 -19.02
CA GLN A 139 -20.72 -2.20 -18.56
C GLN A 139 -20.43 -2.34 -17.07
N MET A 140 -21.35 -2.92 -16.28
CA MET A 140 -21.16 -3.18 -14.85
C MET A 140 -20.32 -4.43 -14.56
N ILE A 141 -19.94 -5.20 -15.59
CA ILE A 141 -19.00 -6.31 -15.45
C ILE A 141 -17.62 -5.75 -15.14
N CYS A 142 -17.00 -6.24 -14.08
CA CYS A 142 -15.64 -5.88 -13.69
C CYS A 142 -14.64 -7.00 -13.99
N GLY A 143 -13.36 -6.67 -14.08
CA GLY A 143 -12.30 -7.67 -14.10
C GLY A 143 -10.94 -7.13 -13.69
N VAL A 144 -9.92 -7.89 -14.06
CA VAL A 144 -8.51 -7.49 -13.96
C VAL A 144 -7.97 -7.33 -15.38
N HIS A 145 -7.28 -6.23 -15.63
CA HIS A 145 -6.37 -6.10 -16.76
C HIS A 145 -4.94 -6.34 -16.27
N PHE A 146 -4.25 -7.29 -16.89
CA PHE A 146 -2.85 -7.58 -16.62
C PHE A 146 -2.00 -7.01 -17.74
N ASN A 147 -1.33 -5.90 -17.46
CA ASN A 147 -0.41 -5.22 -18.36
C ASN A 147 0.97 -5.91 -18.25
N PHE A 148 1.49 -6.37 -19.38
CA PHE A 148 2.74 -7.12 -19.44
C PHE A 148 3.64 -6.62 -20.57
N GLU A 149 4.89 -6.36 -20.22
CA GLU A 149 5.96 -6.01 -21.15
C GLU A 149 7.15 -6.96 -20.96
N PHE A 150 7.59 -7.60 -22.04
CA PHE A 150 8.86 -8.30 -22.03
C PHE A 150 10.01 -7.31 -21.77
N GLY A 151 10.95 -7.69 -20.91
CA GLY A 151 12.10 -6.86 -20.57
C GLY A 151 12.91 -6.46 -21.80
N ASP A 152 13.41 -5.22 -21.82
CA ASP A 152 14.17 -4.70 -22.97
C ASP A 152 15.42 -5.55 -23.23
N GLU A 153 16.09 -6.03 -22.17
CA GLU A 153 17.23 -6.93 -22.28
C GLU A 153 16.86 -8.27 -22.92
N LEU A 154 15.69 -8.82 -22.60
CA LEU A 154 15.21 -10.07 -23.19
C LEU A 154 15.00 -9.91 -24.70
N ILE A 155 14.27 -8.86 -25.12
CA ILE A 155 13.99 -8.62 -26.53
C ILE A 155 15.29 -8.35 -27.31
N ARG A 156 16.24 -7.61 -26.74
CA ARG A 156 17.56 -7.39 -27.35
C ARG A 156 18.37 -8.69 -27.47
N ALA A 157 18.38 -9.51 -26.43
CA ALA A 157 19.09 -10.79 -26.46
C ALA A 157 18.50 -11.72 -27.54
N LEU A 158 17.17 -11.80 -27.64
CA LEU A 158 16.48 -12.54 -28.70
C LEU A 158 16.81 -11.96 -30.09
N PHE A 159 16.76 -10.64 -30.27
CA PHE A 159 17.09 -10.00 -31.55
C PHE A 159 18.51 -10.35 -32.02
N ASN A 160 19.48 -10.34 -31.11
CA ASN A 160 20.88 -10.67 -31.40
C ASN A 160 21.11 -12.17 -31.67
N ALA A 161 20.21 -13.05 -31.21
CA ALA A 161 20.29 -14.49 -31.42
C ALA A 161 19.80 -14.95 -32.81
N GLN A 162 19.26 -14.04 -33.62
CA GLN A 162 18.74 -14.33 -34.96
C GLN A 162 19.37 -13.42 -36.02
N SER A 163 19.23 -13.80 -37.30
CA SER A 163 19.80 -13.04 -38.43
C SER A 163 18.81 -12.71 -39.55
N GLU A 164 17.55 -13.11 -39.41
CA GLU A 164 16.49 -12.97 -40.40
C GLU A 164 15.91 -11.54 -40.43
N ILE A 165 15.55 -10.99 -39.27
CA ILE A 165 14.99 -9.63 -39.13
C ILE A 165 16.13 -8.67 -38.77
N LYS A 166 16.29 -7.59 -39.55
CA LYS A 166 17.37 -6.59 -39.37
C LYS A 166 16.96 -5.36 -38.58
N ASP A 167 15.67 -5.05 -38.55
CA ASP A 167 15.13 -3.91 -37.82
C ASP A 167 14.63 -4.37 -36.44
N PHE A 168 15.13 -3.72 -35.38
CA PHE A 168 14.79 -4.08 -34.00
C PHE A 168 13.31 -3.83 -33.68
N HIS A 169 12.73 -2.74 -34.16
CA HIS A 169 11.33 -2.39 -33.89
C HIS A 169 10.37 -3.35 -34.58
N HIS A 170 10.67 -3.74 -35.82
CA HIS A 170 9.96 -4.79 -36.54
C HIS A 170 10.07 -6.13 -35.80
N PHE A 171 11.27 -6.52 -35.36
CA PHE A 171 11.46 -7.74 -34.56
C PHE A 171 10.62 -7.74 -33.27
N LYS A 172 10.67 -6.64 -32.50
CA LYS A 172 9.87 -6.46 -31.27
C LYS A 172 8.38 -6.62 -31.58
N THR A 173 7.91 -5.99 -32.66
CA THR A 173 6.52 -6.11 -33.13
C THR A 173 6.14 -7.56 -33.44
N GLU A 174 6.98 -8.31 -34.16
CA GLU A 174 6.70 -9.71 -34.49
C GLU A 174 6.65 -10.62 -33.25
N ILE A 175 7.52 -10.39 -32.26
CA ILE A 175 7.48 -11.11 -30.97
C ILE A 175 6.13 -10.88 -30.26
N TYR A 176 5.69 -9.63 -30.16
CA TYR A 176 4.41 -9.29 -29.53
C TYR A 176 3.20 -9.81 -30.30
N LEU A 177 3.22 -9.73 -31.64
CA LEU A 177 2.12 -10.26 -32.46
C LEU A 177 2.02 -11.78 -32.35
N LYS A 178 3.15 -12.50 -32.36
CA LYS A 178 3.14 -13.95 -32.11
C LYS A 178 2.56 -14.29 -30.74
N ALA A 179 3.06 -13.63 -29.68
CA ALA A 179 2.54 -13.84 -28.32
C ALA A 179 1.04 -13.56 -28.26
N THR A 180 0.58 -12.49 -28.93
CA THR A 180 -0.84 -12.10 -28.99
C THR A 180 -1.69 -13.13 -29.70
N ARG A 181 -1.31 -13.59 -30.91
CA ARG A 181 -2.06 -14.59 -31.67
C ARG A 181 -2.17 -15.90 -30.90
N ASN A 182 -1.06 -16.36 -30.33
CA ASN A 182 -1.05 -17.57 -29.51
C ASN A 182 -1.83 -17.39 -28.21
N TYR A 183 -1.75 -16.24 -27.55
CA TYR A 183 -2.58 -15.98 -26.37
C TYR A 183 -4.06 -16.06 -26.73
N ILE A 184 -4.50 -15.36 -27.77
CA ILE A 184 -5.89 -15.40 -28.23
C ILE A 184 -6.31 -16.84 -28.55
N HIS A 185 -5.44 -17.64 -29.17
CA HIS A 185 -5.70 -19.05 -29.47
C HIS A 185 -5.85 -19.92 -28.21
N TYR A 186 -4.94 -19.78 -27.26
CA TYR A 186 -4.82 -20.68 -26.10
C TYR A 186 -5.41 -20.12 -24.80
N ARG A 187 -5.98 -18.90 -24.79
CA ARG A 187 -6.54 -18.24 -23.60
C ARG A 187 -7.64 -19.03 -22.92
N TRP A 188 -8.28 -19.96 -23.64
CA TRP A 188 -9.26 -20.87 -23.08
C TRP A 188 -8.70 -21.64 -21.88
N LEU A 189 -7.38 -21.88 -21.82
CA LEU A 189 -6.72 -22.49 -20.67
C LEU A 189 -6.79 -21.58 -19.42
N VAL A 190 -6.58 -20.27 -19.61
CA VAL A 190 -6.73 -19.25 -18.56
C VAL A 190 -8.18 -19.21 -18.08
N THR A 191 -9.15 -19.20 -19.01
CA THR A 191 -10.58 -19.22 -18.69
C THR A 191 -11.02 -20.52 -18.02
N TYR A 192 -10.39 -21.66 -18.35
CA TYR A 192 -10.67 -22.94 -17.70
C TYR A 192 -10.30 -22.92 -16.21
N PHE A 193 -9.07 -22.53 -15.89
CA PHE A 193 -8.58 -22.52 -14.50
C PHE A 193 -9.16 -21.36 -13.68
N TYR A 194 -9.24 -20.18 -14.29
CA TYR A 194 -9.47 -18.92 -13.59
C TYR A 194 -10.74 -18.17 -14.00
N GLY A 195 -11.62 -18.78 -14.79
CA GLY A 195 -12.98 -18.27 -14.97
C GLY A 195 -13.71 -18.22 -13.62
N ALA A 196 -14.38 -17.11 -13.30
CA ALA A 196 -14.98 -16.88 -11.98
C ALA A 196 -16.31 -16.09 -12.05
N SER A 197 -17.04 -16.26 -13.15
CA SER A 197 -18.34 -15.59 -13.39
C SER A 197 -19.44 -16.59 -13.75
N PRO A 198 -19.80 -17.55 -12.88
CA PRO A 198 -20.63 -18.67 -13.27
C PRO A 198 -22.12 -18.36 -13.41
N SER A 199 -22.60 -17.40 -12.63
CA SER A 199 -24.00 -16.95 -12.62
C SER A 199 -24.06 -15.42 -12.51
N SER A 200 -25.18 -14.82 -12.90
CA SER A 200 -25.47 -13.39 -12.69
C SER A 200 -26.55 -13.18 -11.65
N GLU A 201 -26.50 -12.07 -10.92
CA GLU A 201 -27.59 -11.65 -10.06
C GLU A 201 -28.77 -11.06 -10.88
N LYS A 202 -29.89 -10.80 -10.21
CA LYS A 202 -31.11 -10.26 -10.83
C LYS A 202 -30.84 -8.96 -11.59
N ASN A 203 -31.59 -8.78 -12.68
CA ASN A 203 -31.56 -7.62 -13.55
C ASN A 203 -30.22 -7.43 -14.29
N PHE A 204 -29.36 -8.44 -14.39
CA PHE A 204 -28.22 -8.37 -15.31
C PHE A 204 -28.65 -8.68 -16.75
N PHE A 205 -29.30 -9.83 -16.96
CA PHE A 205 -29.96 -10.16 -18.22
C PHE A 205 -31.39 -9.61 -18.23
N GLU A 206 -31.82 -9.11 -19.38
CA GLU A 206 -33.20 -8.68 -19.61
C GLU A 206 -34.13 -9.85 -19.93
N GLU A 207 -33.59 -10.91 -20.57
CA GLU A 207 -34.26 -12.18 -20.86
C GLU A 207 -33.44 -13.34 -20.30
N ASP A 208 -34.10 -14.46 -19.96
CA ASP A 208 -33.45 -15.66 -19.41
C ASP A 208 -32.66 -16.38 -20.53
N SER A 209 -31.52 -15.80 -20.90
CA SER A 209 -30.75 -16.13 -22.10
C SER A 209 -29.68 -17.20 -21.87
N LEU A 210 -29.50 -17.62 -20.61
CA LEU A 210 -28.47 -18.57 -20.17
C LEU A 210 -29.13 -19.83 -19.57
N ASN A 211 -28.81 -21.00 -20.12
CA ASN A 211 -29.35 -22.29 -19.68
C ASN A 211 -28.57 -22.85 -18.49
N GLY A 212 -28.61 -22.14 -17.35
CA GLY A 212 -27.94 -22.55 -16.12
C GLY A 212 -26.52 -21.98 -15.95
N PRO A 213 -25.80 -22.41 -14.90
CA PRO A 213 -24.48 -21.89 -14.57
C PRO A 213 -23.42 -22.34 -15.57
N VAL A 214 -22.54 -21.42 -15.94
CA VAL A 214 -21.41 -21.66 -16.85
C VAL A 214 -20.09 -21.39 -16.14
N ARG A 215 -18.94 -21.55 -16.78
CA ARG A 215 -17.64 -21.31 -16.17
C ARG A 215 -17.34 -19.81 -16.05
N SER A 216 -17.58 -19.06 -17.11
CA SER A 216 -17.31 -17.61 -17.14
C SER A 216 -18.24 -16.90 -18.14
N ILE A 217 -19.29 -16.27 -17.62
CA ILE A 217 -20.18 -15.40 -18.43
C ILE A 217 -19.37 -14.30 -19.08
N ARG A 218 -18.44 -13.67 -18.34
CA ARG A 218 -17.62 -12.55 -18.80
C ARG A 218 -16.79 -12.88 -20.03
N ASN A 219 -16.27 -14.10 -20.12
CA ASN A 219 -15.44 -14.57 -21.23
C ASN A 219 -16.20 -15.31 -22.33
N SER A 220 -17.52 -15.40 -22.22
CA SER A 220 -18.39 -15.97 -23.24
C SER A 220 -18.95 -14.90 -24.17
N LYS A 221 -19.72 -15.33 -25.18
CA LYS A 221 -20.52 -14.46 -26.05
C LYS A 221 -21.48 -13.52 -25.32
N TYR A 222 -21.85 -13.83 -24.07
CA TYR A 222 -22.74 -13.00 -23.24
C TYR A 222 -22.03 -11.86 -22.51
N GLY A 223 -20.69 -11.92 -22.41
CA GLY A 223 -19.87 -10.86 -21.85
C GLY A 223 -19.66 -9.72 -22.83
N TYR A 224 -18.44 -9.19 -22.83
CA TYR A 224 -18.04 -8.18 -23.80
C TYR A 224 -17.69 -8.87 -25.13
N THR A 225 -18.39 -8.46 -26.19
CA THR A 225 -18.18 -8.94 -27.56
C THR A 225 -18.42 -7.78 -28.52
N ASN A 226 -17.69 -7.73 -29.62
CA ASN A 226 -17.95 -6.74 -30.67
C ASN A 226 -19.23 -7.11 -31.43
N SER A 227 -19.83 -6.11 -32.09
CA SER A 227 -20.97 -6.33 -32.98
C SER A 227 -20.57 -7.20 -34.18
N ALA A 228 -21.56 -7.90 -34.74
CA ALA A 228 -21.36 -8.72 -35.94
C ALA A 228 -20.85 -7.83 -37.10
N GLY A 229 -19.71 -8.17 -37.67
CA GLY A 229 -19.06 -7.43 -38.77
C GLY A 229 -17.82 -6.61 -38.38
N VAL A 230 -17.50 -6.51 -37.08
CA VAL A 230 -16.20 -5.99 -36.62
C VAL A 230 -15.16 -7.10 -36.74
N GLU A 231 -14.31 -6.99 -37.76
CA GLU A 231 -13.18 -7.91 -37.99
C GLU A 231 -11.88 -7.11 -38.08
N VAL A 232 -10.86 -7.54 -37.34
CA VAL A 232 -9.54 -6.90 -37.28
C VAL A 232 -8.47 -7.97 -37.38
N SER A 233 -7.57 -7.83 -38.36
CA SER A 233 -6.49 -8.77 -38.60
C SER A 233 -5.34 -8.62 -37.61
N TYR A 234 -4.77 -9.75 -37.17
CA TYR A 234 -3.56 -9.82 -36.33
C TYR A 234 -2.32 -10.30 -37.12
N SER A 235 -2.42 -10.32 -38.45
CA SER A 235 -1.33 -10.75 -39.34
C SER A 235 -0.14 -9.79 -39.36
N SER A 236 -0.38 -8.49 -39.25
CA SER A 236 0.65 -7.45 -39.12
C SER A 236 0.10 -6.23 -38.39
N ILE A 237 0.98 -5.39 -37.83
CA ILE A 237 0.56 -4.15 -37.17
C ILE A 237 -0.11 -3.17 -38.16
N GLN A 238 0.31 -3.17 -39.43
CA GLN A 238 -0.29 -2.33 -40.47
C GLN A 238 -1.73 -2.76 -40.78
N ASN A 239 -1.97 -4.07 -40.91
CA ASN A 239 -3.32 -4.58 -41.14
C ASN A 239 -4.22 -4.31 -39.92
N TYR A 240 -3.71 -4.55 -38.71
CA TYR A 240 -4.41 -4.26 -37.47
C TYR A 240 -4.91 -2.80 -37.39
N LEU A 241 -4.01 -1.84 -37.63
CA LEU A 241 -4.36 -0.41 -37.60
C LEU A 241 -5.29 -0.01 -38.74
N SER A 242 -5.06 -0.55 -39.94
CA SER A 242 -5.90 -0.26 -41.12
C SER A 242 -7.33 -0.75 -40.93
N ASP A 243 -7.49 -1.95 -40.38
CA ASP A 243 -8.80 -2.54 -40.10
C ASP A 243 -9.53 -1.78 -38.99
N LEU A 244 -8.86 -1.40 -37.90
CA LEU A 244 -9.46 -0.56 -36.85
C LEU A 244 -9.96 0.77 -37.42
N SER A 245 -9.14 1.45 -38.22
CA SER A 245 -9.53 2.70 -38.89
C SER A 245 -10.73 2.48 -39.81
N LEU A 246 -10.77 1.36 -40.53
CA LEU A 246 -11.89 0.98 -41.38
C LEU A 246 -13.18 0.73 -40.58
N MET A 247 -13.10 0.08 -39.42
CA MET A 247 -14.27 -0.16 -38.56
C MET A 247 -14.85 1.15 -38.02
N VAL A 248 -14.00 2.10 -37.63
CA VAL A 248 -14.44 3.45 -37.23
C VAL A 248 -15.07 4.19 -38.41
N LYS A 249 -14.45 4.15 -39.59
CA LYS A 249 -14.97 4.80 -40.80
C LYS A 249 -16.33 4.22 -41.24
N ARG A 250 -16.57 2.93 -41.00
CA ARG A 250 -17.85 2.26 -41.28
C ARG A 250 -18.92 2.53 -40.22
N GLY A 251 -18.58 3.21 -39.12
CA GLY A 251 -19.49 3.45 -38.00
C GLY A 251 -19.80 2.20 -37.19
N LEU A 252 -19.00 1.13 -37.32
CA LEU A 252 -19.13 -0.08 -36.51
C LEU A 252 -18.47 0.07 -35.13
N LEU A 253 -17.52 1.01 -35.03
CA LEU A 253 -16.92 1.48 -33.78
C LEU A 253 -17.01 3.01 -33.77
N SER A 254 -17.28 3.61 -32.61
CA SER A 254 -17.24 5.07 -32.44
C SER A 254 -15.81 5.60 -32.42
N LYS A 255 -14.88 4.84 -31.81
CA LYS A 255 -13.45 5.13 -31.70
C LYS A 255 -12.67 3.82 -31.65
N GLU A 256 -11.39 3.85 -32.02
CA GLU A 256 -10.52 2.66 -31.97
C GLU A 256 -10.46 2.01 -30.57
N LYS A 257 -10.51 2.83 -29.50
CA LYS A 257 -10.54 2.37 -28.11
C LYS A 257 -11.79 1.56 -27.71
N GLU A 258 -12.85 1.63 -28.52
CA GLU A 258 -14.06 0.82 -28.32
C GLU A 258 -13.83 -0.64 -28.67
N PHE A 259 -12.88 -0.94 -29.57
CA PHE A 259 -12.59 -2.31 -29.98
C PHE A 259 -12.30 -3.19 -28.76
N TYR A 260 -13.16 -4.19 -28.58
CA TYR A 260 -13.02 -5.17 -27.54
C TYR A 260 -12.19 -6.36 -28.06
N SER A 261 -11.12 -6.68 -27.32
CA SER A 261 -10.28 -7.84 -27.57
C SER A 261 -9.77 -8.36 -26.22
N PRO A 262 -9.63 -9.67 -26.04
CA PRO A 262 -9.00 -10.24 -24.85
C PRO A 262 -7.54 -9.81 -24.67
N VAL A 263 -6.87 -9.38 -25.75
CA VAL A 263 -5.52 -8.79 -25.71
C VAL A 263 -5.53 -7.47 -26.45
N ARG A 264 -5.11 -6.39 -25.79
CA ARG A 264 -4.94 -5.08 -26.41
C ARG A 264 -3.46 -4.77 -26.58
N LEU A 265 -3.09 -4.41 -27.82
CA LEU A 265 -1.73 -3.96 -28.15
C LEU A 265 -1.57 -2.49 -27.72
N ARG A 266 -0.45 -2.15 -27.07
CA ARG A 266 -0.20 -0.80 -26.58
C ARG A 266 1.17 -0.28 -27.01
N GLY A 267 1.17 0.86 -27.70
CA GLY A 267 2.37 1.65 -28.01
C GLY A 267 2.58 2.82 -27.03
N GLY A 268 1.56 3.12 -26.24
CA GLY A 268 1.50 4.25 -25.31
C GLY A 268 0.12 4.31 -24.65
N GLN A 269 -0.39 5.51 -24.40
CA GLN A 269 -1.71 5.70 -23.80
C GLN A 269 -2.84 5.55 -24.82
N GLN A 270 -2.58 5.84 -26.09
CA GLN A 270 -3.59 5.81 -27.16
C GLN A 270 -3.26 4.74 -28.19
N VAL A 271 -4.30 4.24 -28.88
CA VAL A 271 -4.13 3.27 -29.98
C VAL A 271 -3.31 3.88 -31.12
N SER A 272 -3.46 5.18 -31.38
CA SER A 272 -2.66 5.93 -32.35
C SER A 272 -1.15 5.86 -32.11
N ASP A 273 -0.71 5.63 -30.86
CA ASP A 273 0.70 5.55 -30.51
C ASP A 273 1.38 4.31 -31.12
N LEU A 274 0.60 3.26 -31.45
CA LEU A 274 1.09 2.07 -32.14
C LEU A 274 1.67 2.38 -33.52
N ALA A 275 1.10 3.37 -34.23
CA ALA A 275 1.58 3.76 -35.56
C ALA A 275 2.96 4.41 -35.51
N VAL A 276 3.32 5.04 -34.39
CA VAL A 276 4.56 5.80 -34.22
C VAL A 276 5.62 4.96 -33.50
N HIS A 277 5.24 4.25 -32.45
CA HIS A 277 6.17 3.58 -31.53
C HIS A 277 6.21 2.05 -31.69
N GLY A 278 5.29 1.47 -32.46
CA GLY A 278 5.08 0.03 -32.49
C GLY A 278 4.48 -0.48 -31.17
N ILE A 279 4.60 -1.79 -30.92
CA ILE A 279 4.08 -2.41 -29.70
C ILE A 279 5.14 -2.31 -28.59
N ASN A 280 4.77 -1.66 -27.48
CA ASN A 280 5.59 -1.59 -26.28
C ASN A 280 5.22 -2.67 -25.27
N TYR A 281 3.94 -2.91 -25.07
CA TYR A 281 3.42 -3.89 -24.12
C TYR A 281 2.04 -4.41 -24.57
N ILE A 282 1.57 -5.47 -23.91
CA ILE A 282 0.23 -6.03 -24.11
C ILE A 282 -0.60 -5.94 -22.83
N GLU A 283 -1.89 -5.73 -22.98
CA GLU A 283 -2.87 -5.66 -21.89
C GLU A 283 -3.80 -6.88 -22.03
N LEU A 284 -3.72 -7.83 -21.11
CA LEU A 284 -4.60 -9.01 -21.05
C LEU A 284 -5.87 -8.64 -20.29
N ARG A 285 -7.03 -8.78 -20.92
CA ARG A 285 -8.30 -8.24 -20.40
C ARG A 285 -9.34 -9.29 -20.05
N ASN A 286 -9.08 -10.57 -20.32
CA ASN A 286 -10.00 -11.67 -20.06
C ASN A 286 -9.93 -12.23 -18.63
N ILE A 287 -9.19 -11.61 -17.72
CA ILE A 287 -8.98 -12.12 -16.36
C ILE A 287 -10.17 -11.73 -15.46
N ASP A 288 -10.94 -12.72 -15.01
CA ASP A 288 -12.03 -12.50 -14.06
C ASP A 288 -11.46 -12.16 -12.67
N LEU A 289 -12.25 -11.46 -11.85
CA LEU A 289 -11.90 -11.27 -10.44
C LEU A 289 -11.91 -12.63 -9.73
N ASN A 290 -10.79 -12.97 -9.07
CA ASN A 290 -10.71 -14.12 -8.18
C ASN A 290 -11.36 -13.77 -6.83
N PRO A 291 -12.53 -14.33 -6.49
CA PRO A 291 -13.21 -13.99 -5.24
C PRO A 291 -12.49 -14.47 -3.99
N PHE A 292 -11.57 -15.43 -4.11
CA PHE A 292 -10.89 -16.02 -2.97
C PHE A 292 -9.59 -15.29 -2.61
N GLU A 293 -9.25 -14.25 -3.37
CA GLU A 293 -8.09 -13.40 -3.15
C GLU A 293 -8.53 -11.99 -2.76
N THR A 294 -7.89 -11.43 -1.74
CA THR A 294 -8.24 -10.10 -1.21
C THR A 294 -8.23 -9.02 -2.30
N TYR A 295 -7.30 -9.13 -3.25
CA TYR A 295 -7.07 -8.13 -4.29
C TYR A 295 -7.65 -8.52 -5.65
N GLY A 296 -8.39 -9.62 -5.75
CA GLY A 296 -9.04 -10.08 -6.99
C GLY A 296 -8.12 -10.85 -7.97
N VAL A 297 -6.85 -11.07 -7.62
CA VAL A 297 -5.89 -11.90 -8.35
C VAL A 297 -4.81 -12.38 -7.37
N SER A 298 -4.30 -13.60 -7.53
CA SER A 298 -3.21 -14.15 -6.70
C SER A 298 -1.84 -13.96 -7.35
N TYR A 299 -0.78 -14.01 -6.53
CA TYR A 299 0.59 -14.02 -7.02
C TYR A 299 0.85 -15.18 -7.97
N GLU A 300 0.39 -16.39 -7.61
CA GLU A 300 0.52 -17.60 -8.45
C GLU A 300 -0.21 -17.45 -9.81
N GLN A 301 -1.35 -16.75 -9.86
CA GLN A 301 -2.02 -16.43 -11.14
C GLN A 301 -1.16 -15.50 -12.01
N ALA A 302 -0.51 -14.49 -11.44
CA ALA A 302 0.37 -13.59 -12.18
C ALA A 302 1.67 -14.29 -12.64
N GLU A 303 2.24 -15.15 -11.79
CA GLU A 303 3.37 -16.01 -12.13
C GLU A 303 3.02 -16.95 -13.29
N PHE A 304 1.83 -17.59 -13.24
CA PHE A 304 1.29 -18.38 -14.33
C PHE A 304 1.15 -17.57 -15.62
N LEU A 305 0.56 -16.37 -15.57
CA LEU A 305 0.38 -15.54 -16.77
C LEU A 305 1.72 -15.16 -17.42
N HIS A 306 2.73 -14.85 -16.62
CA HIS A 306 4.07 -14.58 -17.11
C HIS A 306 4.69 -15.82 -17.77
N LEU A 307 4.72 -16.96 -17.08
CA LEU A 307 5.21 -18.22 -17.65
C LEU A 307 4.44 -18.58 -18.93
N PHE A 308 3.12 -18.40 -18.92
CA PHE A 308 2.25 -18.67 -20.06
C PHE A 308 2.64 -17.82 -21.26
N LEU A 309 2.93 -16.53 -21.09
CA LEU A 309 3.40 -15.67 -22.19
C LEU A 309 4.74 -16.11 -22.79
N ILE A 310 5.69 -16.56 -21.96
CA ILE A 310 6.95 -17.15 -22.43
C ILE A 310 6.69 -18.46 -23.20
N TYR A 311 5.83 -19.31 -22.64
CA TYR A 311 5.42 -20.57 -23.29
C TYR A 311 4.72 -20.32 -24.63
N LEU A 312 3.93 -19.25 -24.77
CA LEU A 312 3.27 -18.90 -26.03
C LEU A 312 4.26 -18.42 -27.10
N LEU A 313 5.43 -17.89 -26.72
CA LEU A 313 6.53 -17.67 -27.67
C LEU A 313 7.17 -18.99 -28.11
N TRP A 314 7.26 -19.97 -27.20
CA TRP A 314 7.74 -21.32 -27.51
C TRP A 314 6.77 -22.09 -28.43
N LYS A 315 5.46 -21.90 -28.28
CA LYS A 315 4.46 -22.61 -29.08
C LYS A 315 4.47 -22.19 -30.55
N ASP A 316 4.23 -23.17 -31.41
CA ASP A 316 3.97 -22.93 -32.82
C ASP A 316 2.62 -22.21 -32.98
N GLU A 317 2.44 -21.49 -34.09
CA GLU A 317 1.19 -20.82 -34.45
C GLU A 317 0.71 -21.31 -35.82
N GLY A 318 -0.57 -21.15 -36.12
CA GLY A 318 -1.15 -21.56 -37.41
C GLY A 318 -0.64 -20.72 -38.58
N GLU A 319 -0.58 -21.33 -39.78
CA GLU A 319 -0.13 -20.63 -41.01
C GLU A 319 -0.99 -19.41 -41.35
N ASN A 320 -2.31 -19.51 -41.15
CA ASN A 320 -3.24 -18.40 -41.31
C ASN A 320 -3.52 -17.76 -39.93
N CYS A 321 -2.94 -16.57 -39.71
CA CYS A 321 -3.02 -15.83 -38.44
C CYS A 321 -4.46 -15.54 -38.00
N ASP A 322 -5.32 -15.15 -38.93
CA ASP A 322 -6.68 -14.69 -38.58
C ASP A 322 -7.62 -15.89 -38.36
N GLU A 323 -7.45 -16.98 -39.11
CA GLU A 323 -8.14 -18.25 -38.82
C GLU A 323 -7.69 -18.85 -37.48
N TRP A 324 -6.39 -18.75 -37.17
CA TRP A 324 -5.84 -19.20 -35.89
C TRP A 324 -6.48 -18.47 -34.71
N VAL A 325 -6.59 -17.15 -34.79
CA VAL A 325 -7.28 -16.31 -33.80
C VAL A 325 -8.77 -16.66 -33.70
N LYS A 326 -9.48 -16.76 -34.83
CA LYS A 326 -10.91 -17.10 -34.87
C LYS A 326 -11.19 -18.47 -34.22
N MET A 327 -10.31 -19.45 -34.43
CA MET A 327 -10.40 -20.76 -33.79
C MET A 327 -10.23 -20.66 -32.26
N GLY A 328 -9.32 -19.81 -31.81
CA GLY A 328 -9.13 -19.47 -30.40
C GLY A 328 -10.37 -18.91 -29.73
N ASP A 329 -11.03 -17.96 -30.40
CA ASP A 329 -12.28 -17.36 -29.94
C ASP A 329 -13.36 -18.43 -29.76
N TYR A 330 -13.48 -19.34 -30.72
CA TYR A 330 -14.40 -20.47 -30.63
C TYR A 330 -14.07 -21.42 -29.46
N TYR A 331 -12.81 -21.83 -29.30
CA TYR A 331 -12.40 -22.69 -28.19
C TYR A 331 -12.68 -22.03 -26.85
N ASN A 332 -12.38 -20.75 -26.71
CA ASN A 332 -12.63 -20.00 -25.50
C ASN A 332 -14.13 -19.90 -25.19
N ASP A 333 -14.99 -19.59 -26.16
CA ASP A 333 -16.43 -19.51 -25.93
C ASP A 333 -17.00 -20.88 -25.49
N VAL A 334 -16.52 -21.97 -26.10
CA VAL A 334 -16.87 -23.34 -25.67
C VAL A 334 -16.51 -23.55 -24.20
N VAL A 335 -15.26 -23.27 -23.79
CA VAL A 335 -14.79 -23.46 -22.41
C VAL A 335 -15.50 -22.54 -21.42
N ALA A 336 -15.75 -21.29 -21.81
CA ALA A 336 -16.44 -20.30 -20.99
C ALA A 336 -17.88 -20.74 -20.68
N LEU A 337 -18.54 -21.41 -21.63
CA LEU A 337 -19.94 -21.89 -21.53
C LEU A 337 -20.08 -23.30 -20.93
N GLU A 338 -18.98 -24.01 -20.66
CA GLU A 338 -19.03 -25.29 -19.94
C GLU A 338 -19.56 -25.10 -18.52
N HIS A 339 -20.22 -26.12 -17.98
CA HIS A 339 -20.64 -26.11 -16.59
C HIS A 339 -19.41 -26.11 -15.65
N PRO A 340 -19.41 -25.35 -14.53
CA PRO A 340 -18.24 -25.23 -13.63
C PRO A 340 -17.62 -26.54 -13.15
N LEU A 341 -18.43 -27.57 -12.95
CA LEU A 341 -18.01 -28.88 -12.44
C LEU A 341 -17.66 -29.89 -13.54
N GLU A 342 -17.83 -29.53 -14.81
CA GLU A 342 -17.43 -30.38 -15.92
C GLU A 342 -15.96 -30.18 -16.25
N HIS A 343 -15.31 -31.28 -16.63
CA HIS A 343 -14.00 -31.21 -17.28
C HIS A 343 -14.15 -30.51 -18.62
N THR A 344 -13.13 -29.77 -19.02
CA THR A 344 -13.15 -29.14 -20.33
C THR A 344 -13.10 -30.17 -21.45
N LYS A 345 -13.78 -29.89 -22.57
CA LYS A 345 -13.68 -30.67 -23.80
C LYS A 345 -12.24 -30.77 -24.31
N PHE A 346 -11.39 -29.82 -23.96
CA PHE A 346 -9.97 -29.76 -24.31
C PHE A 346 -9.05 -30.30 -23.20
N LYS A 347 -9.55 -31.20 -22.33
CA LYS A 347 -8.79 -31.69 -21.17
C LYS A 347 -7.44 -32.27 -21.57
N LYS A 348 -7.39 -33.04 -22.66
CA LYS A 348 -6.14 -33.67 -23.14
C LYS A 348 -5.13 -32.61 -23.60
N ASP A 349 -5.61 -31.57 -24.28
CA ASP A 349 -4.77 -30.44 -24.68
C ASP A 349 -4.25 -29.69 -23.46
N ALA A 350 -5.09 -29.47 -22.44
CA ALA A 350 -4.67 -28.85 -21.18
C ALA A 350 -3.60 -29.68 -20.46
N GLU A 351 -3.76 -31.00 -20.36
CA GLU A 351 -2.74 -31.91 -19.80
C GLU A 351 -1.41 -31.75 -20.54
N ASN A 352 -1.44 -31.83 -21.87
CA ASN A 352 -0.24 -31.69 -22.69
C ASN A 352 0.42 -30.31 -22.52
N MET A 353 -0.37 -29.24 -22.46
CA MET A 353 0.15 -27.88 -22.27
C MET A 353 0.80 -27.71 -20.89
N ILE A 354 0.25 -28.32 -19.84
CA ILE A 354 0.89 -28.33 -18.50
C ILE A 354 2.22 -29.09 -18.57
N ASP A 355 2.23 -30.29 -19.16
CA ASP A 355 3.44 -31.10 -19.32
C ASP A 355 4.53 -30.34 -20.10
N GLU A 356 4.13 -29.65 -21.18
CA GLU A 356 5.04 -28.83 -21.99
C GLU A 356 5.57 -27.60 -21.24
N MET A 357 4.74 -26.90 -20.46
CA MET A 357 5.18 -25.77 -19.63
C MET A 357 6.12 -26.22 -18.52
N GLU A 358 5.83 -27.33 -17.85
CA GLU A 358 6.69 -27.90 -16.80
C GLU A 358 8.03 -28.34 -17.39
N HIS A 359 8.02 -28.96 -18.57
CA HIS A 359 9.24 -29.31 -19.29
C HIS A 359 10.02 -28.08 -19.74
N LEU A 360 9.34 -27.01 -20.17
CA LEU A 360 9.95 -25.75 -20.55
C LEU A 360 10.69 -25.10 -19.37
N VAL A 361 10.06 -25.08 -18.19
CA VAL A 361 10.68 -24.60 -16.94
C VAL A 361 11.97 -25.36 -16.65
N GLN A 362 11.97 -26.69 -16.82
CA GLN A 362 13.17 -27.51 -16.62
C GLN A 362 14.27 -27.25 -17.66
N ILE A 363 13.91 -27.11 -18.95
CA ILE A 363 14.88 -26.84 -20.02
C ILE A 363 15.54 -25.46 -19.85
N LEU A 364 14.74 -24.48 -19.43
CA LEU A 364 15.16 -23.09 -19.33
C LEU A 364 15.69 -22.72 -17.94
N ASP A 365 15.64 -23.64 -16.97
CA ASP A 365 16.06 -23.43 -15.58
C ASP A 365 15.37 -22.21 -14.93
N LEU A 366 14.04 -22.11 -15.12
CA LEU A 366 13.26 -20.98 -14.62
C LEU A 366 12.90 -21.16 -13.14
N PRO A 367 13.11 -20.16 -12.27
CA PRO A 367 12.74 -20.22 -10.85
C PRO A 367 11.22 -20.01 -10.63
N ILE A 368 10.40 -20.90 -11.18
CA ILE A 368 8.94 -20.91 -10.99
C ILE A 368 8.59 -21.82 -9.81
N SER A 369 7.55 -21.47 -9.05
CA SER A 369 7.07 -22.32 -7.95
C SER A 369 6.65 -23.73 -8.41
N ASP A 370 7.17 -24.76 -7.76
CA ASP A 370 6.74 -26.16 -7.97
C ASP A 370 5.24 -26.37 -7.65
N THR A 371 4.67 -25.54 -6.76
CA THR A 371 3.25 -25.64 -6.39
C THR A 371 2.31 -25.31 -7.55
N LEU A 372 2.76 -24.46 -8.50
CA LEU A 372 1.93 -24.01 -9.61
C LEU A 372 1.42 -25.20 -10.43
N PHE A 373 2.31 -26.08 -10.88
CA PHE A 373 1.93 -27.23 -11.69
C PHE A 373 1.11 -28.26 -10.91
N ILE A 374 1.39 -28.42 -9.61
CA ILE A 374 0.57 -29.25 -8.72
C ILE A 374 -0.87 -28.73 -8.70
N HIS A 375 -1.07 -27.44 -8.44
CA HIS A 375 -2.41 -26.84 -8.41
C HIS A 375 -3.12 -26.91 -9.77
N LEU A 376 -2.43 -26.67 -10.88
CA LEU A 376 -3.01 -26.80 -12.23
C LEU A 376 -3.49 -28.24 -12.49
N ARG A 377 -2.69 -29.25 -12.15
CA ARG A 377 -3.06 -30.67 -12.28
C ARG A 377 -4.22 -31.03 -11.37
N GLU A 378 -4.22 -30.55 -10.14
CA GLU A 378 -5.33 -30.76 -9.21
C GLU A 378 -6.65 -30.17 -9.73
N MET A 379 -6.63 -28.95 -10.28
CA MET A 379 -7.79 -28.32 -10.88
C MET A 379 -8.28 -29.07 -12.13
N LEU A 380 -7.38 -29.64 -12.92
CA LEU A 380 -7.72 -30.42 -14.10
C LEU A 380 -8.29 -31.81 -13.76
N MET A 381 -7.78 -32.42 -12.69
CA MET A 381 -8.27 -33.69 -12.13
C MET A 381 -9.62 -33.54 -11.43
N ASP A 382 -9.85 -32.43 -10.74
CA ASP A 382 -11.10 -32.11 -10.05
C ASP A 382 -11.53 -30.67 -10.42
N PRO A 383 -12.43 -30.49 -11.41
CA PRO A 383 -12.90 -29.18 -11.84
C PRO A 383 -13.52 -28.35 -10.71
N SER A 384 -13.93 -28.99 -9.62
CA SER A 384 -14.46 -28.27 -8.46
C SER A 384 -13.42 -27.46 -7.68
N LYS A 385 -12.13 -27.64 -7.99
CA LYS A 385 -11.02 -26.84 -7.48
C LYS A 385 -10.72 -25.61 -8.33
N THR A 386 -11.22 -25.53 -9.58
CA THR A 386 -11.15 -24.31 -10.40
C THR A 386 -11.90 -23.15 -9.73
N LEU A 387 -11.62 -21.90 -10.09
CA LEU A 387 -12.30 -20.75 -9.46
C LEU A 387 -13.82 -20.83 -9.63
N ALA A 388 -14.31 -21.09 -10.85
CA ALA A 388 -15.73 -21.29 -11.12
C ALA A 388 -16.31 -22.48 -10.34
N GLY A 389 -15.61 -23.62 -10.31
CA GLY A 389 -16.06 -24.82 -9.60
C GLY A 389 -16.20 -24.60 -8.09
N ARG A 390 -15.24 -23.91 -7.49
CA ARG A 390 -15.26 -23.50 -6.07
C ARG A 390 -16.41 -22.55 -5.80
N LEU A 391 -16.53 -21.48 -6.60
CA LEU A 391 -17.60 -20.48 -6.44
C LEU A 391 -18.98 -21.11 -6.61
N TYR A 392 -19.16 -22.01 -7.57
CA TYR A 392 -20.40 -22.74 -7.78
C TYR A 392 -20.76 -23.63 -6.58
N LYS A 393 -19.79 -24.41 -6.05
CA LYS A 393 -20.00 -25.25 -4.86
C LYS A 393 -20.39 -24.45 -3.63
N GLU A 394 -19.69 -23.34 -3.36
CA GLU A 394 -20.01 -22.47 -2.23
C GLU A 394 -21.37 -21.80 -2.40
N SER A 395 -21.69 -21.35 -3.62
CA SER A 395 -22.99 -20.76 -3.94
C SER A 395 -24.14 -21.74 -3.77
N GLY A 396 -23.94 -23.02 -4.07
CA GLY A 396 -24.94 -24.08 -3.86
C GLY A 396 -25.29 -24.35 -2.39
N LYS A 397 -24.44 -23.94 -1.44
CA LYS A 397 -24.75 -24.01 0.01
C LYS A 397 -25.66 -22.87 0.49
N SER A 398 -25.73 -21.78 -0.27
CA SER A 398 -26.46 -20.57 0.09
C SER A 398 -26.95 -19.84 -1.17
N SER A 399 -26.28 -18.78 -1.59
CA SER A 399 -26.43 -18.11 -2.89
C SER A 399 -25.14 -17.38 -3.26
N GLN A 400 -24.93 -17.09 -4.55
CA GLN A 400 -23.74 -16.38 -5.00
C GLN A 400 -23.63 -14.99 -4.34
N CYS A 401 -24.73 -14.24 -4.26
CA CYS A 401 -24.80 -12.97 -3.53
C CYS A 401 -24.34 -13.09 -2.07
N GLN A 402 -24.78 -14.12 -1.34
CA GLN A 402 -24.40 -14.31 0.07
C GLN A 402 -22.93 -14.68 0.23
N VAL A 403 -22.39 -15.53 -0.67
CA VAL A 403 -20.96 -15.87 -0.69
C VAL A 403 -20.12 -14.61 -0.95
N ALA A 404 -20.44 -13.86 -2.00
CA ALA A 404 -19.75 -12.62 -2.34
C ALA A 404 -19.83 -11.57 -1.22
N THR A 405 -21.00 -11.41 -0.60
CA THR A 405 -21.18 -10.50 0.54
C THR A 405 -20.32 -10.92 1.74
N SER A 406 -20.21 -12.22 2.00
CA SER A 406 -19.40 -12.74 3.11
C SER A 406 -17.90 -12.50 2.89
N ILE A 407 -17.42 -12.77 1.67
CA ILE A 407 -16.04 -12.49 1.24
C ILE A 407 -15.74 -10.99 1.34
N ALA A 408 -16.62 -10.13 0.82
CA ALA A 408 -16.46 -8.69 0.86
C ALA A 408 -16.38 -8.14 2.30
N LYS A 409 -17.17 -8.70 3.22
CA LYS A 409 -17.10 -8.39 4.66
C LYS A 409 -15.78 -8.83 5.29
N GLU A 410 -15.26 -9.99 4.90
CA GLU A 410 -13.96 -10.45 5.38
C GLU A 410 -12.84 -9.51 4.89
N ASN A 411 -12.85 -9.14 3.62
CA ASN A 411 -11.89 -8.19 3.05
C ASN A 411 -12.02 -6.79 3.68
N TYR A 412 -13.24 -6.34 3.93
CA TYR A 412 -13.51 -5.11 4.69
C TYR A 412 -12.88 -5.19 6.08
N LYS A 413 -13.13 -6.29 6.83
CA LYS A 413 -12.55 -6.48 8.16
C LYS A 413 -11.02 -6.48 8.13
N LYS A 414 -10.40 -7.20 7.19
CA LYS A 414 -8.93 -7.24 7.00
C LYS A 414 -8.35 -5.83 6.80
N SER A 415 -8.97 -5.03 5.92
CA SER A 415 -8.53 -3.66 5.60
C SER A 415 -8.61 -2.69 6.79
N TRP A 416 -9.47 -2.99 7.79
CA TRP A 416 -9.67 -2.16 8.98
C TRP A 416 -9.07 -2.75 10.27
N ASP A 417 -8.48 -3.94 10.23
CA ASP A 417 -7.91 -4.62 11.41
C ASP A 417 -6.72 -3.84 11.99
N LYS A 418 -5.83 -3.36 11.09
CA LYS A 418 -4.64 -2.56 11.44
C LYS A 418 -4.61 -1.26 10.63
N PRO A 419 -5.47 -0.28 10.96
CA PRO A 419 -5.65 0.92 10.15
C PRO A 419 -4.44 1.87 10.16
N TYR A 420 -3.42 1.57 10.96
CA TYR A 420 -2.14 2.28 11.04
C TYR A 420 -1.05 1.66 10.15
N GLN A 421 -1.25 0.45 9.63
CA GLN A 421 -0.33 -0.17 8.67
C GLN A 421 -0.81 0.08 7.23
N LEU A 422 0.12 -0.02 6.29
CA LEU A 422 -0.14 -0.06 4.86
C LEU A 422 0.28 -1.43 4.33
N THR A 423 -0.68 -2.24 3.91
CA THR A 423 -0.39 -3.59 3.42
C THR A 423 0.52 -3.52 2.18
N GLY A 424 1.46 -4.46 2.07
CA GLY A 424 2.53 -4.44 1.07
C GLY A 424 3.81 -3.73 1.54
N PHE A 425 3.74 -2.88 2.56
CA PHE A 425 4.88 -2.09 3.08
C PHE A 425 4.98 -2.12 4.62
N THR A 426 4.51 -3.19 5.25
CA THR A 426 4.42 -3.30 6.73
C THR A 426 5.79 -3.39 7.42
N ASP A 427 6.84 -3.69 6.66
CA ASP A 427 8.25 -3.70 7.05
C ASP A 427 8.90 -2.30 7.07
N MET A 428 8.25 -1.28 6.47
CA MET A 428 8.69 0.11 6.55
C MET A 428 8.28 0.76 7.88
N GLU A 429 8.81 1.93 8.20
CA GLU A 429 8.41 2.68 9.40
C GLU A 429 6.95 3.15 9.30
N LEU A 430 6.22 3.15 10.41
CA LEU A 430 4.80 3.57 10.43
C LEU A 430 4.60 5.00 9.92
N SER A 431 5.50 5.93 10.27
CA SER A 431 5.46 7.31 9.76
C SER A 431 5.50 7.35 8.23
N THR A 432 6.40 6.57 7.62
CA THR A 432 6.55 6.45 6.17
C THR A 432 5.33 5.78 5.54
N GLN A 433 4.84 4.68 6.11
CA GLN A 433 3.62 4.00 5.64
C GLN A 433 2.41 4.93 5.62
N ILE A 434 2.25 5.75 6.68
CA ILE A 434 1.12 6.68 6.79
C ILE A 434 1.26 7.84 5.78
N LEU A 435 2.49 8.33 5.54
CA LEU A 435 2.75 9.30 4.48
C LEU A 435 2.42 8.72 3.09
N MET A 436 2.84 7.47 2.81
CA MET A 436 2.54 6.79 1.56
C MET A 436 1.04 6.61 1.36
N PHE A 437 0.30 6.23 2.42
CA PHE A 437 -1.15 6.13 2.38
C PHE A 437 -1.77 7.46 1.94
N ASP A 438 -1.37 8.56 2.59
CA ASP A 438 -1.91 9.88 2.30
C ASP A 438 -1.51 10.35 0.89
N ALA A 439 -0.26 10.12 0.46
CA ALA A 439 0.21 10.45 -0.88
C ALA A 439 -0.57 9.70 -1.97
N ILE A 440 -0.77 8.38 -1.80
CA ILE A 440 -1.57 7.56 -2.72
C ILE A 440 -3.03 8.05 -2.73
N GLN A 441 -3.62 8.39 -1.58
CA GLN A 441 -4.99 8.91 -1.50
C GLN A 441 -5.15 10.27 -2.20
N GLN A 442 -4.10 11.11 -2.18
CA GLN A 442 -4.09 12.40 -2.85
C GLN A 442 -3.69 12.33 -4.34
N GLY A 443 -3.32 11.15 -4.83
CA GLY A 443 -2.89 10.93 -6.22
C GLY A 443 -1.48 11.42 -6.51
N ILE A 444 -0.65 11.60 -5.48
CA ILE A 444 0.78 11.86 -5.60
C ILE A 444 1.46 10.54 -5.93
N GLN A 445 2.22 10.50 -7.01
CA GLN A 445 2.95 9.31 -7.41
C GLN A 445 4.07 9.02 -6.40
N VAL A 446 4.08 7.80 -5.85
CA VAL A 446 5.06 7.31 -4.87
C VAL A 446 5.99 6.30 -5.53
N GLU A 447 7.26 6.65 -5.65
CA GLU A 447 8.35 5.76 -6.07
C GLU A 447 9.26 5.49 -4.86
N ILE A 448 9.50 4.22 -4.54
CA ILE A 448 10.38 3.82 -3.44
C ILE A 448 11.79 3.67 -4.00
N LEU A 449 12.69 4.56 -3.59
CA LEU A 449 14.09 4.53 -4.04
C LEU A 449 14.94 3.59 -3.19
N ASP A 450 14.69 3.58 -1.88
CA ASP A 450 15.31 2.65 -0.94
C ASP A 450 14.31 2.29 0.16
N ARG A 451 13.86 1.02 0.12
CA ARG A 451 12.88 0.49 1.08
C ARG A 451 13.45 0.37 2.48
N GLN A 452 14.74 0.07 2.63
CA GLN A 452 15.39 -0.09 3.94
C GLN A 452 15.67 1.28 4.56
N ASP A 453 16.21 2.21 3.77
CA ASP A 453 16.54 3.57 4.23
C ASP A 453 15.34 4.53 4.26
N GLN A 454 14.12 4.02 4.03
CA GLN A 454 12.86 4.80 4.06
C GLN A 454 12.84 5.97 3.08
N PHE A 455 13.44 5.80 1.90
CA PHE A 455 13.66 6.88 0.93
C PHE A 455 12.62 6.83 -0.20
N LEU A 456 11.83 7.90 -0.29
CA LEU A 456 10.73 8.04 -1.24
C LEU A 456 10.99 9.20 -2.21
N LYS A 457 10.54 9.01 -3.45
CA LYS A 457 10.33 10.09 -4.41
C LYS A 457 8.82 10.26 -4.61
N LEU A 458 8.34 11.45 -4.31
CA LEU A 458 6.96 11.87 -4.45
C LEU A 458 6.84 12.78 -5.67
N LYS A 459 5.87 12.53 -6.56
CA LYS A 459 5.68 13.33 -7.76
C LYS A 459 4.22 13.69 -7.98
N LEU A 460 3.95 14.97 -8.16
CA LEU A 460 2.64 15.50 -8.54
C LEU A 460 2.81 16.34 -9.81
N LYS A 461 2.29 15.86 -10.94
CA LYS A 461 2.52 16.48 -12.27
C LYS A 461 4.03 16.64 -12.52
N ASP A 462 4.53 17.85 -12.65
CA ASP A 462 5.96 18.13 -12.87
C ASP A 462 6.74 18.41 -11.58
N HIS A 463 6.04 18.56 -10.44
CA HIS A 463 6.65 18.81 -9.14
C HIS A 463 7.12 17.49 -8.50
N VAL A 464 8.40 17.45 -8.12
CA VAL A 464 9.04 16.27 -7.49
C VAL A 464 9.63 16.67 -6.15
N GLU A 465 9.37 15.84 -5.14
CA GLU A 465 9.93 15.96 -3.79
C GLU A 465 10.57 14.65 -3.36
N TYR A 466 11.67 14.75 -2.62
CA TYR A 466 12.36 13.60 -2.04
C TYR A 466 12.14 13.61 -0.53
N VAL A 467 11.61 12.51 0.00
CA VAL A 467 11.24 12.40 1.41
C VAL A 467 11.88 11.16 2.02
N LYS A 468 12.58 11.35 3.14
CA LYS A 468 13.17 10.27 3.93
C LYS A 468 12.49 10.18 5.30
N ASN A 469 12.27 8.96 5.80
CA ASN A 469 11.64 8.68 7.10
C ASN A 469 10.27 9.40 7.32
N GLY A 470 9.58 9.74 6.24
CA GLY A 470 8.28 10.39 6.25
C GLY A 470 8.26 11.90 6.51
N ASN A 471 9.30 12.51 7.10
CA ASN A 471 9.30 13.93 7.45
C ASN A 471 10.63 14.67 7.18
N MET A 472 11.67 14.00 6.71
CA MET A 472 12.91 14.64 6.27
C MET A 472 12.74 15.04 4.81
N THR A 473 12.67 16.34 4.54
CA THR A 473 12.25 16.87 3.23
C THR A 473 13.18 17.99 2.75
N SER A 474 12.94 18.50 1.55
CA SER A 474 13.69 19.61 0.94
C SER A 474 13.55 20.95 1.68
N VAL A 475 12.50 21.10 2.50
CA VAL A 475 12.20 22.36 3.20
C VAL A 475 13.09 22.60 4.42
N ASP A 476 13.69 21.53 4.97
CA ASP A 476 14.60 21.61 6.10
C ASP A 476 16.03 21.90 5.64
N ASN A 477 16.70 22.81 6.35
CA ASN A 477 18.10 23.09 6.10
C ASN A 477 18.97 21.98 6.69
N TYR A 478 19.92 21.47 5.90
CA TYR A 478 20.91 20.48 6.35
C TYR A 478 21.62 20.88 7.64
N VAL A 479 21.96 22.16 7.81
CA VAL A 479 22.64 22.66 9.02
C VAL A 479 21.73 22.55 10.25
N SER A 480 20.41 22.74 10.09
CA SER A 480 19.46 22.62 11.19
C SER A 480 19.36 21.19 11.71
N THR A 481 19.47 20.19 10.83
CA THR A 481 19.61 18.78 11.21
C THR A 481 20.83 18.55 12.10
N LEU A 482 22.01 19.03 11.67
CA LEU A 482 23.26 18.89 12.43
C LEU A 482 23.22 19.63 13.78
N ILE A 483 22.54 20.78 13.82
CA ILE A 483 22.29 21.52 15.06
C ILE A 483 21.48 20.66 16.05
N MET A 484 20.38 20.07 15.59
CA MET A 484 19.46 19.27 16.40
C MET A 484 20.04 17.94 16.87
N GLU A 485 20.84 17.28 16.02
CA GLU A 485 21.56 16.06 16.39
C GLU A 485 22.53 16.30 17.56
N ASN A 486 23.11 17.51 17.64
CA ASN A 486 24.02 17.89 18.71
C ASN A 486 23.30 18.63 19.85
N LYS A 487 22.95 17.89 20.90
CA LYS A 487 22.24 18.42 22.08
C LYS A 487 22.94 19.64 22.71
N THR A 488 24.28 19.68 22.71
CA THR A 488 25.05 20.82 23.22
C THR A 488 24.88 22.06 22.34
N VAL A 489 24.95 21.91 21.01
CA VAL A 489 24.79 23.04 20.06
C VAL A 489 23.36 23.57 20.09
N THR A 490 22.36 22.68 20.04
CA THR A 490 20.94 23.02 20.20
C THR A 490 20.72 23.89 21.43
N LYS A 491 21.23 23.47 22.58
CA LYS A 491 21.10 24.23 23.82
C LYS A 491 21.77 25.59 23.79
N LYS A 492 22.97 25.68 23.22
CA LYS A 492 23.69 26.96 23.12
C LYS A 492 22.91 27.97 22.27
N ILE A 493 22.34 27.53 21.14
CA ILE A 493 21.53 28.39 20.27
C ILE A 493 20.24 28.81 20.97
N LEU A 494 19.52 27.87 21.59
CA LEU A 494 18.30 28.19 22.35
C LEU A 494 18.58 29.15 23.51
N HIS A 495 19.68 28.94 24.24
CA HIS A 495 20.08 29.81 25.34
C HIS A 495 20.42 31.23 24.86
N GLN A 496 21.10 31.37 23.72
CA GLN A 496 21.39 32.68 23.10
C GLN A 496 20.11 33.44 22.73
N HIS A 497 19.05 32.73 22.37
CA HIS A 497 17.72 33.29 22.10
C HIS A 497 16.86 33.42 23.37
N ALA A 498 17.48 33.36 24.56
CA ALA A 498 16.85 33.52 25.86
C ALA A 498 15.78 32.46 26.23
N PHE A 499 15.76 31.30 25.56
CA PHE A 499 14.95 30.17 25.99
C PHE A 499 15.54 29.50 27.23
N ARG A 500 14.68 28.98 28.11
CA ARG A 500 15.11 28.17 29.25
C ARG A 500 15.50 26.77 28.78
N VAL A 501 16.76 26.41 28.99
CA VAL A 501 17.31 25.06 28.79
C VAL A 501 17.97 24.57 30.09
N PRO A 502 18.07 23.25 30.33
CA PRO A 502 18.77 22.72 31.50
C PRO A 502 20.23 23.16 31.51
N LYS A 503 20.66 23.77 32.62
CA LYS A 503 22.07 24.15 32.84
C LYS A 503 22.88 22.90 33.15
N GLY A 504 24.09 22.79 32.63
CA GLY A 504 24.93 21.63 32.87
C GLY A 504 26.31 21.77 32.23
N GLU A 505 27.14 20.78 32.47
CA GLU A 505 28.49 20.69 31.90
C GLU A 505 28.69 19.38 31.14
N GLU A 506 29.59 19.45 30.15
CA GLU A 506 29.98 18.33 29.29
C GLU A 506 31.33 17.79 29.77
N PHE A 507 31.43 16.47 29.90
CA PHE A 507 32.62 15.79 30.41
C PHE A 507 33.11 14.75 29.41
N GLN A 508 34.41 14.78 29.10
CA GLN A 508 35.05 13.87 28.13
C GLN A 508 35.75 12.68 28.81
N THR A 509 35.97 12.74 30.12
CA THR A 509 36.56 11.62 30.88
C THR A 509 35.82 11.39 32.19
N ILE A 510 35.84 10.14 32.66
CA ILE A 510 35.24 9.73 33.93
C ILE A 510 35.85 10.53 35.08
N GLU A 511 37.17 10.74 35.07
CA GLU A 511 37.87 11.46 36.15
C GLU A 511 37.43 12.92 36.26
N GLN A 512 37.20 13.60 35.12
CA GLN A 512 36.70 14.96 35.10
C GLN A 512 35.28 15.04 35.66
N ALA A 513 34.41 14.11 35.25
CA ALA A 513 33.04 14.02 35.74
C ALA A 513 33.00 13.74 37.25
N LEU A 514 33.79 12.79 37.75
CA LEU A 514 33.85 12.45 39.17
C LEU A 514 34.31 13.61 40.04
N ARG A 515 35.28 14.41 39.57
CA ARG A 515 35.72 15.64 40.28
C ARG A 515 34.62 16.69 40.39
N SER A 516 33.57 16.61 39.58
CA SER A 516 32.46 17.56 39.62
C SER A 516 31.38 17.18 40.64
N TYR A 517 31.52 16.08 41.37
CA TYR A 517 30.54 15.57 42.33
C TYR A 517 29.99 16.64 43.28
N ASP A 518 30.86 17.43 43.91
CA ASP A 518 30.46 18.45 44.89
C ASP A 518 29.55 19.55 44.32
N PHE A 519 29.61 19.81 43.00
CA PHE A 519 28.75 20.79 42.35
C PHE A 519 27.30 20.31 42.21
N PHE A 520 27.09 19.00 42.12
CA PHE A 520 25.81 18.37 41.80
C PHE A 520 25.19 17.58 42.96
N SER A 521 26.00 17.05 43.88
CA SER A 521 25.60 16.07 44.91
C SER A 521 24.42 16.50 45.79
N THR A 522 24.25 17.80 46.01
CA THR A 522 23.22 18.39 46.89
C THR A 522 21.99 18.90 46.15
N LYS A 523 21.93 18.77 44.83
CA LYS A 523 20.87 19.32 43.98
C LYS A 523 20.28 18.24 43.08
N PRO A 524 19.07 18.45 42.53
CA PRO A 524 18.51 17.55 41.52
C PRO A 524 19.31 17.64 40.21
N PHE A 525 19.77 16.51 39.68
CA PHE A 525 20.51 16.45 38.41
C PHE A 525 20.22 15.19 37.59
N VAL A 526 20.59 15.24 36.32
CA VAL A 526 20.50 14.14 35.36
C VAL A 526 21.89 13.89 34.77
N VAL A 527 22.32 12.64 34.75
CA VAL A 527 23.50 12.19 34.00
C VAL A 527 23.00 11.52 32.74
N LYS A 528 23.47 11.96 31.57
CA LYS A 528 23.11 11.33 30.29
C LYS A 528 24.28 11.38 29.32
N PRO A 529 24.37 10.46 28.36
CA PRO A 529 25.40 10.53 27.33
C PRO A 529 25.03 11.59 26.27
N LYS A 530 26.01 12.06 25.49
CA LYS A 530 25.82 13.15 24.51
C LYS A 530 24.93 12.73 23.35
N THR A 531 25.15 11.54 22.83
CA THR A 531 24.41 10.96 21.71
C THR A 531 23.87 9.59 22.11
N THR A 532 22.62 9.53 22.59
CA THR A 532 21.93 8.26 22.79
C THR A 532 20.46 8.30 22.44
N ASN A 533 19.95 7.12 22.12
CA ASN A 533 18.55 6.83 21.89
C ASN A 533 17.98 5.98 23.04
N TYR A 534 16.65 5.96 23.16
CA TYR A 534 15.89 5.07 24.07
C TYR A 534 16.14 5.23 25.58
N GLY A 535 16.94 6.22 25.99
CA GLY A 535 17.24 6.47 27.40
C GLY A 535 18.30 5.55 28.00
N LEU A 536 19.09 4.86 27.16
CA LEU A 536 20.24 4.08 27.62
C LEU A 536 21.31 5.01 28.21
N GLY A 537 21.89 4.60 29.34
CA GLY A 537 22.90 5.37 30.07
C GLY A 537 22.37 6.62 30.79
N ILE A 538 21.05 6.84 30.84
CA ILE A 538 20.46 7.99 31.55
C ILE A 538 20.17 7.63 33.00
N SER A 539 20.67 8.45 33.93
CA SER A 539 20.40 8.33 35.38
C SER A 539 19.82 9.65 35.90
N ILE A 540 18.72 9.58 36.66
CA ILE A 540 17.99 10.75 37.17
C ILE A 540 18.05 10.76 38.70
N PHE A 541 18.50 11.87 39.28
CA PHE A 541 18.58 12.07 40.72
C PHE A 541 17.74 13.28 41.14
N LYS A 542 16.60 13.02 41.81
CA LYS A 542 15.62 14.07 42.18
C LYS A 542 15.98 14.83 43.45
N GLU A 543 16.82 14.26 44.32
CA GLU A 543 17.17 14.82 45.64
C GLU A 543 18.68 14.95 45.84
N GLY A 544 19.47 14.74 44.79
CA GLY A 544 20.92 14.53 44.87
C GLY A 544 21.30 13.05 44.88
N ALA A 545 22.59 12.77 44.97
CA ALA A 545 23.13 11.41 44.96
C ALA A 545 24.30 11.30 45.93
N ASN A 546 24.49 10.11 46.52
CA ASN A 546 25.74 9.79 47.18
C ASN A 546 26.84 9.51 46.13
N GLU A 547 28.09 9.50 46.57
CA GLU A 547 29.26 9.36 45.69
C GLU A 547 29.28 8.04 44.92
N GLU A 548 28.82 6.95 45.55
CA GLU A 548 28.77 5.62 44.93
C GLU A 548 27.76 5.56 43.77
N ASP A 549 26.56 6.08 43.98
CA ASP A 549 25.51 6.11 42.97
C ASP A 549 25.84 7.09 41.85
N TYR A 550 26.47 8.22 42.17
CA TYR A 550 26.99 9.16 41.19
C TYR A 550 28.07 8.53 40.30
N HIS A 551 29.02 7.81 40.89
CA HIS A 551 30.06 7.11 40.16
C HIS A 551 29.47 6.04 39.23
N LYS A 552 28.50 5.26 39.70
CA LYS A 552 27.79 4.27 38.88
C LYS A 552 27.07 4.93 37.71
N ALA A 553 26.36 6.03 37.94
CA ALA A 553 25.66 6.77 36.89
C ALA A 553 26.63 7.28 35.80
N ILE A 554 27.76 7.88 36.18
CA ILE A 554 28.81 8.31 35.25
C ILE A 554 29.35 7.13 34.45
N THR A 555 29.65 6.01 35.13
CA THR A 555 30.18 4.80 34.47
C THR A 555 29.19 4.22 33.47
N LEU A 556 27.89 4.21 33.81
CA LEU A 556 26.83 3.77 32.90
C LEU A 556 26.73 4.69 31.69
N ALA A 557 26.79 6.00 31.88
CA ALA A 557 26.71 6.95 30.76
C ALA A 557 27.91 6.84 29.82
N PHE A 558 29.13 6.70 30.34
CA PHE A 558 30.35 6.53 29.53
C PHE A 558 30.46 5.18 28.81
N LYS A 559 29.67 4.17 29.21
CA LYS A 559 29.56 2.92 28.44
C LYS A 559 28.82 3.14 27.12
N GLU A 560 27.97 4.16 27.05
CA GLU A 560 27.13 4.45 25.89
C GLU A 560 27.74 5.53 24.98
N ASP A 561 28.53 6.47 25.52
CA ASP A 561 29.16 7.55 24.74
C ASP A 561 30.52 7.93 25.33
N ASN A 562 31.44 8.40 24.48
CA ASN A 562 32.75 8.93 24.91
C ASN A 562 32.62 10.31 25.59
N THR A 563 31.44 10.90 25.62
CA THR A 563 31.15 12.20 26.21
C THR A 563 29.79 12.17 26.87
N ILE A 564 29.72 12.69 28.11
CA ILE A 564 28.49 12.73 28.89
C ILE A 564 28.14 14.16 29.29
N LEU A 565 26.88 14.39 29.60
CA LEU A 565 26.36 15.63 30.18
C LEU A 565 25.81 15.37 31.58
N ILE A 566 26.13 16.28 32.50
CA ILE A 566 25.53 16.34 33.83
C ILE A 566 24.77 17.66 33.93
N GLU A 567 23.46 17.57 34.10
CA GLU A 567 22.54 18.70 33.90
C GLU A 567 21.54 18.86 35.04
N GLU A 568 21.01 20.06 35.20
CA GLU A 568 19.87 20.38 36.06
C GLU A 568 18.68 19.47 35.75
N PHE A 569 18.13 18.84 36.79
CA PHE A 569 16.84 18.18 36.67
C PHE A 569 15.72 19.23 36.69
N ILE A 570 15.02 19.38 35.57
CA ILE A 570 13.84 20.24 35.47
C ILE A 570 12.63 19.43 35.92
N LYS A 571 11.97 19.89 36.99
CA LYS A 571 10.73 19.30 37.48
C LYS A 571 9.56 19.70 36.59
N GLY A 572 8.69 18.75 36.28
CA GLY A 572 7.43 18.99 35.59
C GLY A 572 7.01 17.79 34.75
N THR A 573 6.06 18.02 33.87
CA THR A 573 5.54 17.03 32.92
C THR A 573 6.12 17.28 31.53
N GLU A 574 6.52 16.21 30.84
CA GLU A 574 7.11 16.27 29.51
C GLU A 574 6.03 16.27 28.41
N TYR A 575 6.11 17.27 27.54
CA TYR A 575 5.23 17.46 26.40
C TYR A 575 6.04 17.54 25.11
N ARG A 576 5.70 16.69 24.13
CA ARG A 576 6.23 16.74 22.76
C ARG A 576 5.32 17.60 21.91
N PHE A 577 5.82 18.75 21.47
CA PHE A 577 5.19 19.61 20.47
C PHE A 577 5.69 19.19 19.09
N PHE A 578 4.78 19.08 18.12
CA PHE A 578 5.10 18.83 16.72
C PHE A 578 4.84 20.11 15.93
N VAL A 579 5.91 20.72 15.43
CA VAL A 579 5.90 21.98 14.70
C VAL A 579 6.15 21.70 13.22
N ILE A 580 5.31 22.30 12.36
CA ILE A 580 5.54 22.37 10.92
C ILE A 580 5.49 23.85 10.55
N ASN A 581 6.60 24.34 10.01
CA ASN A 581 6.87 25.74 9.70
C ASN A 581 6.63 26.66 10.90
N ASP A 582 5.51 27.37 10.92
CA ASP A 582 5.17 28.44 11.87
C ASP A 582 4.02 28.06 12.81
N GLN A 583 3.61 26.78 12.82
CA GLN A 583 2.46 26.33 13.60
C GLN A 583 2.72 25.00 14.33
N VAL A 584 2.20 24.89 15.55
CA VAL A 584 2.08 23.63 16.27
C VAL A 584 0.84 22.88 15.78
N TYR A 585 1.02 21.69 15.22
CA TYR A 585 -0.07 20.85 14.72
C TYR A 585 -0.52 19.79 15.73
N ALA A 586 0.37 19.40 16.64
CA ALA A 586 0.05 18.45 17.70
C ALA A 586 0.91 18.69 18.94
N VAL A 587 0.34 18.42 20.11
CA VAL A 587 1.05 18.33 21.37
C VAL A 587 0.68 17.03 22.05
N LEU A 588 1.69 16.28 22.46
CA LEU A 588 1.53 14.97 23.06
C LEU A 588 2.14 14.95 24.45
N LEU A 589 1.32 14.58 25.43
CA LEU A 589 1.75 14.20 26.76
C LEU A 589 2.24 12.75 26.73
N ARG A 590 3.45 12.51 27.21
CA ARG A 590 4.02 11.16 27.36
C ARG A 590 3.96 10.74 28.81
N ILE A 591 3.27 9.63 29.08
CA ILE A 591 3.18 9.06 30.43
C ILE A 591 3.98 7.76 30.47
N PRO A 592 4.81 7.52 31.50
CA PRO A 592 5.50 6.25 31.69
C PRO A 592 4.54 5.06 31.68
N ALA A 593 5.06 3.88 31.33
CA ALA A 593 4.29 2.64 31.34
C ALA A 593 3.57 2.48 32.69
N ASN A 594 2.26 2.22 32.67
CA ASN A 594 1.42 2.25 33.86
C ASN A 594 0.19 1.36 33.73
N VAL A 595 -0.42 1.03 34.86
CA VAL A 595 -1.76 0.45 34.94
C VAL A 595 -2.59 1.17 36.00
N LYS A 596 -3.91 1.20 35.81
CA LYS A 596 -4.86 1.76 36.77
C LYS A 596 -5.54 0.61 37.52
N GLY A 597 -5.42 0.61 38.84
CA GLY A 597 -6.05 -0.35 39.72
C GLY A 597 -7.57 -0.30 39.65
N ASP A 598 -8.21 -1.46 39.69
CA ASP A 598 -9.66 -1.60 39.78
C ASP A 598 -10.11 -2.25 41.10
N GLY A 599 -9.16 -2.56 41.99
CA GLY A 599 -9.37 -3.23 43.27
C GLY A 599 -9.70 -4.72 43.16
N LYS A 600 -9.58 -5.33 41.96
CA LYS A 600 -9.96 -6.72 41.70
C LYS A 600 -8.85 -7.53 41.03
N HIS A 601 -8.21 -6.96 40.01
CA HIS A 601 -7.20 -7.64 39.21
C HIS A 601 -5.79 -7.34 39.72
N THR A 602 -4.91 -8.33 39.56
CA THR A 602 -3.47 -8.18 39.80
C THR A 602 -2.85 -7.23 38.77
N ILE A 603 -1.68 -6.67 39.08
CA ILE A 603 -0.92 -5.83 38.13
C ILE A 603 -0.65 -6.60 36.83
N GLN A 604 -0.29 -7.89 36.91
CA GLN A 604 -0.08 -8.74 35.74
C GLN A 604 -1.33 -8.84 34.86
N GLU A 605 -2.50 -9.04 35.46
CA GLU A 605 -3.77 -9.11 34.72
C GLU A 605 -4.15 -7.76 34.10
N LEU A 606 -3.95 -6.65 34.82
CA LEU A 606 -4.18 -5.30 34.31
C LEU A 606 -3.25 -4.97 33.13
N VAL A 607 -1.98 -5.38 33.20
CA VAL A 607 -1.03 -5.26 32.09
C VAL A 607 -1.50 -6.08 30.89
N ASN A 608 -1.93 -7.33 31.09
CA ASN A 608 -2.45 -8.17 30.02
C ASN A 608 -3.69 -7.56 29.37
N GLN A 609 -4.61 -7.01 30.17
CA GLN A 609 -5.80 -6.30 29.67
C GLN A 609 -5.42 -5.07 28.84
N LYS A 610 -4.46 -4.26 29.32
CA LYS A 610 -4.00 -3.06 28.60
C LYS A 610 -3.27 -3.43 27.29
N ASN A 611 -2.55 -4.55 27.28
CA ASN A 611 -1.88 -5.08 26.09
C ASN A 611 -2.82 -5.71 25.05
N ASN A 612 -4.11 -5.90 25.35
CA ASN A 612 -5.12 -6.34 24.37
C ASN A 612 -5.61 -5.20 23.45
N ASP A 613 -5.17 -3.95 23.68
CA ASP A 613 -5.41 -2.84 22.76
C ASP A 613 -4.77 -3.14 21.39
N SER A 614 -5.53 -2.98 20.30
CA SER A 614 -5.06 -3.27 18.95
C SER A 614 -3.96 -2.33 18.45
N LEU A 615 -3.72 -1.21 19.14
CA LEU A 615 -2.60 -0.32 18.89
C LEU A 615 -1.30 -0.81 19.55
N ARG A 616 -1.34 -1.83 20.43
CA ARG A 616 -0.16 -2.39 21.11
C ARG A 616 0.38 -3.64 20.45
N GLY A 617 1.66 -3.61 20.13
CA GLY A 617 2.40 -4.69 19.49
C GLY A 617 3.87 -4.68 19.88
N SER A 618 4.73 -5.09 18.95
CA SER A 618 6.18 -5.16 19.12
C SER A 618 6.91 -4.52 17.94
N ASP A 619 8.21 -4.29 18.14
CA ASP A 619 9.18 -3.95 17.09
C ASP A 619 8.84 -2.66 16.33
N HIS A 620 8.17 -1.71 16.99
CA HIS A 620 7.74 -0.44 16.40
C HIS A 620 6.86 -0.60 15.15
N ARG A 621 6.22 -1.77 14.99
CA ARG A 621 5.26 -2.07 13.92
C ARG A 621 3.84 -1.67 14.27
N THR A 622 3.62 -1.22 15.49
CA THR A 622 2.36 -0.72 16.01
C THR A 622 2.56 0.64 16.69
N PRO A 623 1.54 1.50 16.79
CA PRO A 623 1.71 2.83 17.35
C PRO A 623 2.16 2.86 18.82
N LEU A 624 1.81 1.81 19.57
CA LEU A 624 2.20 1.62 20.97
C LEU A 624 2.96 0.30 21.12
N GLU A 625 3.88 0.25 22.08
CA GLU A 625 4.53 -1.01 22.47
C GLU A 625 3.73 -1.73 23.56
N ARG A 626 3.85 -3.05 23.58
CA ARG A 626 3.39 -3.85 24.71
C ARG A 626 4.19 -3.52 25.96
N ILE A 627 3.47 -3.41 27.07
CA ILE A 627 4.07 -3.29 28.39
C ILE A 627 4.64 -4.65 28.77
N GLN A 628 5.93 -4.68 29.10
CA GLN A 628 6.61 -5.87 29.59
C GLN A 628 6.71 -5.82 31.12
N LEU A 629 6.83 -6.98 31.76
CA LEU A 629 7.07 -7.10 33.21
C LEU A 629 8.44 -7.75 33.45
N GLY A 630 9.48 -7.12 32.90
CA GLY A 630 10.87 -7.52 33.05
C GLY A 630 11.46 -7.11 34.41
N GLU A 631 12.77 -7.27 34.55
CA GLU A 631 13.47 -7.00 35.82
C GLU A 631 13.40 -5.52 36.23
N LEU A 632 13.46 -4.60 35.26
CA LEU A 632 13.36 -3.16 35.53
C LEU A 632 11.96 -2.76 36.01
N GLU A 633 10.90 -3.31 35.41
CA GLU A 633 9.53 -3.07 35.85
C GLU A 633 9.25 -3.67 37.23
N LYS A 634 9.75 -4.88 37.50
CA LYS A 634 9.65 -5.49 38.84
C LYS A 634 10.36 -4.65 39.90
N LEU A 635 11.52 -4.08 39.58
CA LEU A 635 12.25 -3.19 40.48
C LEU A 635 11.44 -1.92 40.78
N MET A 636 10.85 -1.32 39.75
CA MET A 636 9.98 -0.14 39.88
C MET A 636 8.75 -0.43 40.74
N LEU A 637 8.12 -1.60 40.57
CA LEU A 637 7.01 -2.05 41.40
C LEU A 637 7.44 -2.21 42.86
N LYS A 638 8.57 -2.87 43.10
CA LYS A 638 9.13 -3.07 44.45
C LYS A 638 9.38 -1.74 45.15
N GLY A 639 9.90 -0.74 44.42
CA GLY A 639 10.11 0.63 44.93
C GLY A 639 8.81 1.33 45.38
N GLN A 640 7.67 0.96 44.78
CA GLN A 640 6.34 1.45 45.17
C GLN A 640 5.64 0.54 46.20
N GLY A 641 6.29 -0.53 46.67
CA GLY A 641 5.71 -1.49 47.62
C GLY A 641 4.79 -2.54 46.98
N TYR A 642 4.86 -2.71 45.66
CA TYR A 642 4.05 -3.66 44.89
C TYR A 642 4.88 -4.81 44.32
N GLN A 643 4.19 -5.91 44.03
CA GLN A 643 4.68 -7.04 43.22
C GLN A 643 3.69 -7.30 42.08
N ILE A 644 4.09 -8.11 41.08
CA ILE A 644 3.27 -8.36 39.89
C ILE A 644 1.90 -8.99 40.19
N ASP A 645 1.79 -9.73 41.29
CA ASP A 645 0.59 -10.41 41.81
C ASP A 645 -0.20 -9.55 42.81
N SER A 646 0.28 -8.34 43.11
CA SER A 646 -0.44 -7.41 43.97
C SER A 646 -1.68 -6.84 43.26
N ILE A 647 -2.74 -6.58 44.02
CA ILE A 647 -3.98 -5.94 43.53
C ILE A 647 -3.97 -4.47 43.95
N PRO A 648 -3.76 -3.51 43.02
CA PRO A 648 -3.76 -2.10 43.35
C PRO A 648 -5.16 -1.61 43.74
N LYS A 649 -5.24 -0.56 44.55
CA LYS A 649 -6.55 -0.01 44.95
C LYS A 649 -7.27 0.55 43.73
N LYS A 650 -8.60 0.58 43.82
CA LYS A 650 -9.41 1.18 42.78
C LYS A 650 -8.99 2.64 42.54
N ASP A 651 -8.78 2.97 41.27
CA ASP A 651 -8.35 4.26 40.76
C ASP A 651 -6.89 4.67 41.05
N GLU A 652 -6.10 3.81 41.70
CA GLU A 652 -4.67 4.02 41.92
C GLU A 652 -3.87 3.78 40.63
N ILE A 653 -2.96 4.69 40.27
CA ILE A 653 -2.08 4.52 39.11
C ILE A 653 -0.75 3.95 39.59
N ILE A 654 -0.37 2.79 39.05
CA ILE A 654 0.91 2.15 39.32
C ILE A 654 1.81 2.32 38.11
N PHE A 655 2.98 2.92 38.33
CA PHE A 655 3.98 3.09 37.28
C PHE A 655 4.90 1.86 37.20
N LEU A 656 5.22 1.44 35.99
CA LEU A 656 6.08 0.31 35.68
C LEU A 656 7.46 0.77 35.20
N ARG A 657 7.56 2.01 34.74
CA ARG A 657 8.79 2.66 34.32
C ARG A 657 8.88 4.07 34.89
N GLU A 658 10.10 4.58 34.99
CA GLU A 658 10.33 5.99 35.29
C GLU A 658 10.32 6.86 34.04
N ASN A 659 10.81 6.34 32.90
CA ASN A 659 10.84 7.06 31.63
C ASN A 659 9.47 7.05 30.94
N SER A 660 9.16 8.13 30.23
CA SER A 660 7.89 8.35 29.53
C SER A 660 7.84 7.74 28.12
N ASN A 661 8.84 6.91 27.76
CA ASN A 661 9.03 6.44 26.39
C ASN A 661 7.91 5.48 25.95
N ILE A 662 7.37 5.73 24.76
CA ILE A 662 6.40 4.81 24.14
C ILE A 662 7.05 3.45 23.86
N SER A 663 8.35 3.44 23.53
CA SER A 663 9.14 2.23 23.27
C SER A 663 9.23 1.28 24.47
N THR A 664 8.96 1.75 25.70
CA THR A 664 8.94 0.94 26.92
C THR A 664 7.51 0.65 27.41
N GLY A 665 6.50 0.87 26.56
CA GLY A 665 5.09 0.64 26.87
C GLY A 665 4.36 1.86 27.45
N GLY A 666 4.98 3.04 27.40
CA GLY A 666 4.35 4.31 27.79
C GLY A 666 3.09 4.65 27.00
N ASP A 667 2.31 5.59 27.53
CA ASP A 667 1.08 6.06 26.91
C ASP A 667 1.29 7.41 26.22
N SER A 668 0.76 7.54 25.00
CA SER A 668 0.68 8.78 24.24
C SER A 668 -0.69 9.43 24.41
N ILE A 669 -0.76 10.65 24.94
CA ILE A 669 -2.02 11.38 25.12
C ILE A 669 -1.99 12.69 24.32
N ASP A 670 -2.90 12.84 23.36
CA ASP A 670 -3.10 14.13 22.67
C ASP A 670 -3.63 15.16 23.67
N VAL A 671 -2.87 16.26 23.79
CA VAL A 671 -3.20 17.40 24.65
C VAL A 671 -3.18 18.72 23.87
N THR A 672 -3.23 18.64 22.54
CA THR A 672 -3.03 19.78 21.61
C THR A 672 -3.97 20.95 21.90
N ASP A 673 -5.24 20.65 22.20
CA ASP A 673 -6.26 21.69 22.42
C ASP A 673 -6.28 22.16 23.89
N GLN A 674 -5.62 21.43 24.81
CA GLN A 674 -5.57 21.73 26.24
C GLN A 674 -4.35 22.56 26.62
N ILE A 675 -3.28 22.50 25.81
CA ILE A 675 -2.07 23.27 26.04
C ILE A 675 -2.29 24.73 25.62
N PRO A 676 -2.00 25.72 26.50
CA PRO A 676 -2.15 27.13 26.18
C PRO A 676 -1.29 27.58 24.99
N ASP A 677 -1.78 28.58 24.26
CA ASP A 677 -1.16 29.03 23.01
C ASP A 677 0.18 29.75 23.21
N ASP A 678 0.46 30.29 24.39
CA ASP A 678 1.75 30.91 24.71
C ASP A 678 2.89 29.87 24.72
N TYR A 679 2.65 28.65 25.23
CA TYR A 679 3.60 27.53 25.11
C TYR A 679 3.75 27.04 23.67
N LYS A 680 2.68 27.02 22.88
CA LYS A 680 2.77 26.71 21.44
C LYS A 680 3.63 27.74 20.72
N LYS A 681 3.50 29.02 21.09
CA LYS A 681 4.36 30.08 20.57
C LYS A 681 5.82 29.87 20.96
N ILE A 682 6.11 29.48 22.21
CA ILE A 682 7.49 29.11 22.60
C ILE A 682 8.04 27.99 21.72
N ALA A 683 7.26 26.95 21.45
CA ALA A 683 7.68 25.85 20.59
C ALA A 683 8.00 26.33 19.16
N VAL A 684 7.12 27.15 18.56
CA VAL A 684 7.35 27.73 17.21
C VAL A 684 8.59 28.63 17.19
N ASP A 685 8.71 29.56 18.14
CA ASP A 685 9.82 30.51 18.18
C ASP A 685 11.16 29.77 18.42
N ALA A 686 11.16 28.71 19.22
CA ALA A 686 12.34 27.87 19.46
C ALA A 686 12.75 27.07 18.21
N VAL A 687 11.79 26.48 17.49
CA VAL A 687 12.05 25.79 16.22
C VAL A 687 12.60 26.75 15.17
N ALA A 688 12.04 27.96 15.08
CA ALA A 688 12.54 29.01 14.21
C ALA A 688 13.98 29.43 14.56
N ALA A 689 14.32 29.51 15.86
CA ALA A 689 15.69 29.81 16.31
C ALA A 689 16.71 28.74 15.92
N LEU A 690 16.28 27.49 15.76
CA LEU A 690 17.12 26.38 15.25
C LEU A 690 17.17 26.34 13.71
N GLY A 691 16.40 27.18 13.02
CA GLY A 691 16.29 27.22 11.56
C GLY A 691 15.57 26.01 10.95
N ALA A 692 14.91 25.19 11.77
CA ALA A 692 14.20 24.00 11.33
C ALA A 692 12.80 24.36 10.82
N LYS A 693 12.24 23.55 9.93
CA LYS A 693 10.86 23.67 9.45
C LYS A 693 9.99 22.58 10.01
N ILE A 694 10.47 21.34 10.06
CA ILE A 694 9.76 20.24 10.69
C ILE A 694 10.55 19.80 11.91
N CYS A 695 9.93 19.91 13.08
CA CYS A 695 10.62 19.62 14.32
C CYS A 695 9.66 19.12 15.38
N GLY A 696 10.07 18.07 16.08
CA GLY A 696 9.48 17.72 17.37
C GLY A 696 10.29 18.41 18.46
N ILE A 697 9.67 19.21 19.32
CA ILE A 697 10.35 19.88 20.45
C ILE A 697 9.75 19.44 21.79
N ASP A 698 10.61 19.07 22.74
CA ASP A 698 10.21 18.60 24.07
C ASP A 698 10.35 19.72 25.09
N LEU A 699 9.24 20.04 25.74
CA LEU A 699 9.18 20.97 26.86
C LEU A 699 8.78 20.21 28.13
N ILE A 700 9.46 20.50 29.23
CA ILE A 700 8.97 20.18 30.57
C ILE A 700 8.23 21.40 31.10
N ILE A 701 6.98 21.22 31.50
CA ILE A 701 6.10 22.25 32.06
C ILE A 701 5.58 21.73 33.40
N GLU A 702 5.83 22.47 34.49
CA GLU A 702 5.36 22.06 35.83
C GLU A 702 3.88 22.35 36.04
N ASP A 703 3.43 23.54 35.64
CA ASP A 703 2.04 23.96 35.73
C ASP A 703 1.66 24.75 34.47
N THR A 704 0.78 24.17 33.67
CA THR A 704 0.28 24.77 32.43
C THR A 704 -0.57 26.02 32.67
N ASN A 705 -1.00 26.30 33.90
CA ASN A 705 -1.72 27.53 34.24
C ASN A 705 -0.78 28.73 34.46
N VAL A 706 0.53 28.49 34.64
CA VAL A 706 1.52 29.56 34.73
C VAL A 706 1.80 30.06 33.31
N PRO A 707 1.77 31.38 33.04
CA PRO A 707 2.11 31.89 31.71
C PRO A 707 3.55 31.60 31.30
N ALA A 708 3.77 31.26 30.03
CA ALA A 708 5.08 30.91 29.47
C ALA A 708 6.11 32.06 29.56
N THR A 709 5.67 33.31 29.77
CA THR A 709 6.54 34.47 30.01
C THR A 709 7.31 34.39 31.33
N ASN A 710 6.88 33.54 32.27
CA ASN A 710 7.63 33.31 33.50
C ASN A 710 8.90 32.51 33.18
N LYS A 711 10.05 33.00 33.66
CA LYS A 711 11.37 32.38 33.43
C LYS A 711 11.46 30.92 33.91
N ASN A 712 10.55 30.49 34.77
CA ASN A 712 10.51 29.13 35.31
C ASN A 712 9.28 28.32 34.90
N ALA A 713 8.47 28.82 33.95
CA ALA A 713 7.27 28.12 33.49
C ALA A 713 7.60 26.81 32.74
N TYR A 714 8.66 26.81 31.93
CA TYR A 714 9.05 25.66 31.12
C TYR A 714 10.56 25.48 31.06
N GLY A 715 11.01 24.32 30.59
CA GLY A 715 12.36 24.11 30.07
C GLY A 715 12.35 23.28 28.80
N ILE A 716 13.11 23.70 27.79
CA ILE A 716 13.29 22.94 26.54
C ILE A 716 14.38 21.90 26.77
N ILE A 717 14.01 20.63 26.59
CA ILE A 717 14.89 19.50 26.87
C ILE A 717 15.63 19.03 25.62
N GLU A 718 14.90 18.90 24.52
CA GLU A 718 15.38 18.31 23.27
C GLU A 718 14.60 18.85 22.07
N ALA A 719 15.28 18.93 20.93
CA ALA A 719 14.68 19.18 19.62
C ALA A 719 15.08 18.03 18.69
N ASN A 720 14.11 17.45 17.99
CA ASN A 720 14.27 16.28 17.15
C ASN A 720 13.92 16.64 15.70
N PHE A 721 14.87 16.41 14.80
CA PHE A 721 14.74 16.72 13.37
C PHE A 721 13.95 15.67 12.58
N ASN A 722 13.88 14.43 13.08
CA ASN A 722 13.05 13.36 12.54
C ASN A 722 12.04 12.92 13.61
N PRO A 723 11.02 13.73 13.89
CA PRO A 723 10.04 13.42 14.93
C PRO A 723 9.05 12.33 14.50
N SER A 724 8.87 11.30 15.33
CA SER A 724 7.86 10.25 15.09
C SER A 724 6.46 10.84 14.97
N MET A 725 5.82 10.67 13.80
CA MET A 725 4.47 11.19 13.54
C MET A 725 3.39 10.25 14.04
N TYR A 726 3.59 8.93 13.90
CA TYR A 726 2.55 7.93 14.18
C TYR A 726 1.99 8.01 15.60
N MET A 727 2.79 8.43 16.59
CA MET A 727 2.35 8.61 17.98
C MET A 727 1.35 9.75 18.19
N HIS A 728 1.39 10.78 17.33
CA HIS A 728 0.39 11.85 17.28
C HIS A 728 -0.83 11.45 16.45
N ILE A 729 -0.65 10.59 15.45
CA ILE A 729 -1.73 10.11 14.57
C ILE A 729 -2.58 9.06 15.30
N TYR A 730 -1.97 8.16 16.06
CA TYR A 730 -2.66 7.12 16.83
C TYR A 730 -2.27 7.22 18.31
N PRO A 731 -2.74 8.24 19.04
CA PRO A 731 -2.48 8.34 20.47
C PRO A 731 -3.26 7.26 21.23
N TYR A 732 -2.71 6.78 22.36
CA TYR A 732 -3.44 5.93 23.29
C TYR A 732 -4.75 6.59 23.76
N LYS A 733 -4.72 7.91 23.99
CA LYS A 733 -5.89 8.68 24.39
C LYS A 733 -5.88 10.07 23.76
N GLY A 734 -7.07 10.59 23.44
CA GLY A 734 -7.24 11.93 22.89
C GLY A 734 -7.53 11.90 21.39
N LYS A 735 -7.39 13.04 20.72
CA LYS A 735 -7.75 13.20 19.30
C LYS A 735 -6.57 12.82 18.40
N SER A 736 -6.83 12.03 17.37
CA SER A 736 -5.88 11.78 16.28
C SER A 736 -5.51 13.08 15.56
N ARG A 737 -4.21 13.33 15.35
CA ARG A 737 -3.68 14.46 14.57
C ARG A 737 -2.95 13.93 13.33
N ARG A 738 -3.54 14.07 12.14
CA ARG A 738 -2.99 13.53 10.88
C ARG A 738 -1.87 14.43 10.31
N LEU A 739 -0.69 14.35 10.91
CA LEU A 739 0.47 15.20 10.59
C LEU A 739 0.98 15.05 9.15
N THR A 740 0.93 13.82 8.61
CA THR A 740 1.38 13.49 7.25
C THR A 740 0.65 14.27 6.16
N MET A 741 -0.66 14.50 6.31
CA MET A 741 -1.41 15.38 5.39
C MET A 741 -0.92 16.83 5.44
N HIS A 742 -0.53 17.33 6.62
CA HIS A 742 0.03 18.68 6.74
C HIS A 742 1.40 18.79 6.07
N ILE A 743 2.24 17.75 6.17
CA ILE A 743 3.50 17.67 5.43
C ILE A 743 3.23 17.65 3.93
N ILE A 744 2.31 16.80 3.45
CA ILE A 744 1.94 16.74 2.03
C ILE A 744 1.47 18.10 1.51
N HIS A 745 0.61 18.80 2.23
CA HIS A 745 0.15 20.13 1.81
C HIS A 745 1.28 21.17 1.84
N TYR A 746 2.27 21.02 2.72
CA TYR A 746 3.41 21.92 2.76
C TYR A 746 4.35 21.70 1.57
N LEU A 747 4.55 20.44 1.18
CA LEU A 747 5.35 20.05 0.02
C LEU A 747 4.63 20.33 -1.30
N PHE A 748 3.31 20.13 -1.37
CA PHE A 748 2.50 20.26 -2.59
C PHE A 748 1.33 21.22 -2.37
N PRO A 749 1.60 22.54 -2.19
CA PRO A 749 0.55 23.54 -1.92
C PRO A 749 -0.49 23.65 -3.05
N GLU A 750 -0.15 23.22 -4.27
CA GLU A 750 -1.07 23.15 -5.41
C GLU A 750 -2.28 22.22 -5.18
N LEU A 751 -2.19 21.24 -4.26
CA LEU A 751 -3.34 20.39 -3.88
C LEU A 751 -4.43 21.18 -3.15
N LEU A 752 -4.07 22.27 -2.47
CA LEU A 752 -5.04 23.12 -1.77
C LEU A 752 -5.79 24.07 -2.73
N GLN A 753 -5.30 24.21 -3.97
CA GLN A 753 -5.86 25.12 -4.97
C GLN A 753 -6.81 24.41 -5.96
N SER A 754 -6.89 23.08 -5.92
CA SER A 754 -7.51 22.22 -6.96
C SER A 754 -8.95 21.76 -6.71
#